data_AF-A0A532UUE4-F1
#
_entry.id   AF-A0A532UUE4-F1
#
_cell.length_a   1.000
_cell.length_b   1.000
_cell.length_c   1.000
_cell.angle_alpha   90.00
_cell.angle_beta   90.00
_cell.angle_gamma   90.00
#
_symmetry.space_group_name_H-M   'P 1'
#
loop_
_entity.id
_entity.type
_entity.pdbx_description
1 polymer ?
#
loop_
_entity_poly.entity_id
_entity_poly.type
_entity_poly.pdbx_seq_one_letter_code
_entity_poly.pdbx_strand_id
1 'polypeptide(L)'
;MYLRNTVLGIIGIIVLFVSVATVYAQPYGMGALREYELPDWIKPSPIQPADYLDESCDLSPNFPPVGNQGGQGSCTAFATAYYYKSYQEWQEHGWDLEDLNHRFSPAFVYNQINGGNDVGSYPSDAFLLLTELGCASWAQMPYTDQNCTTQPNEETYYTAIPYRSQDVYYIDLYDDLDVLKNHLLDGNAAAFAFSVYDNFNNISNFNNIYCASQVVGTNPGGHCVTFCGFDDSLETADGYGAFKVANSWGSGWGDGGYFWITYQAVQVDTITWQWGYYCTDRTDYQPTVLGVFRCEHDDRYACQYQFGIGDYNDPLWSEDFFDWYANANTARTYPASNIVIDLTDGVSYLDPLMQNQLYMRVHDRRTGNNLDGQIIDFTAVESTWPASNSSLDPPVPIPDDTLYAYATLEITQGSGTTILGEVSGTWSPENNPYYVMGDITIPEGSTLTIEPGTQVMFLEYGGLNVENGANLQAVGTTDDPILFSPLIYAIGWHGIRFDNASDASRIEYCNLRYGKAIGDGTDECGGAIFCSETNPMIVNNNIEFCTAAYGGAIFCLNSNPEISSNTITFNTAAEDGGGIYLQSSNPNIIDNTITDNHAYDGAAIYNLESSPQITDNTFTDNNAEYNGGAVLCSGAIPQISTNSFSGNEAGADGGAILGVETILQITENVFNSNSSNHGGAISCLDSDVTVESNQFQANTSMEGGAIYGNNGITIIDDNIFTENNAPTGGAIRSHTAEMVITSNTFDNNTGSNGGAFNGWFAEGTISENSFSGNQAIGSGGAIFLFMSDLELVNNLIAQNNGNSGGGIYLLGADPVIINNTICNNTSLGDGGGIGSANGSDPMVMNSIIYGNSNDQIYLDAISFCTAVYCDVDGGWEGMGNIDEDPAFLGAPDYHLTDDSPCLSAGNTFYELGGNSYSAPEIDIEGNPRPNPAGSDPDMGAYEMGPPVGVAARESAELPDRYSLYQNAPNPFNPVTVISFDLPVASFVELEVFDISGRNIGTSLCAYLGSHGGLPLQSWYPAGKHEVTFNGSGLASGIYIYRIQAGSFSAVNKMVLVK
;
A
#
# COMPACT_ATOMS: atom_id res chain seq x y z
N MET A 1 80.31 -5.58 37.11
CA MET A 1 81.08 -6.12 35.97
C MET A 1 80.11 -6.13 34.79
N TYR A 2 80.08 -5.21 33.83
CA TYR A 2 80.87 -4.02 33.47
C TYR A 2 79.86 -3.03 32.83
N LEU A 3 79.46 -1.93 33.46
CA LEU A 3 80.08 -0.58 33.57
C LEU A 3 80.27 0.20 32.26
N ARG A 4 79.34 1.14 32.04
CA ARG A 4 79.52 2.61 31.88
C ARG A 4 80.67 3.11 30.99
N ASN A 5 80.29 4.07 30.13
CA ASN A 5 80.71 5.49 30.14
C ASN A 5 81.43 6.09 28.91
N THR A 6 80.80 7.17 28.39
CA THR A 6 81.31 8.49 27.90
C THR A 6 82.28 8.58 26.69
N VAL A 7 81.90 9.26 25.58
CA VAL A 7 82.09 10.71 25.21
C VAL A 7 83.55 11.01 24.80
N LEU A 8 83.99 11.62 23.68
CA LEU A 8 83.60 12.74 22.75
C LEU A 8 84.32 12.45 21.39
N GLY A 9 83.74 12.59 20.19
CA GLY A 9 83.68 13.82 19.37
C GLY A 9 84.66 13.82 18.17
N ILE A 10 84.14 13.80 16.91
CA ILE A 10 84.65 14.43 15.66
C ILE A 10 83.61 14.25 14.52
N ILE A 11 83.52 15.27 13.66
CA ILE A 11 82.60 15.52 12.53
C ILE A 11 82.99 14.75 11.26
N GLY A 12 82.00 14.35 10.44
CA GLY A 12 82.17 14.19 8.97
C GLY A 12 81.41 13.06 8.25
N ILE A 13 80.13 13.30 7.93
CA ILE A 13 79.32 12.87 6.76
C ILE A 13 79.53 11.46 6.15
N ILE A 14 78.45 10.64 6.17
CA ILE A 14 77.83 9.98 4.99
C ILE A 14 76.38 9.61 5.35
N VAL A 15 75.48 9.86 4.40
CA VAL A 15 74.01 9.72 4.43
C VAL A 15 73.58 8.27 4.64
N LEU A 16 72.64 8.03 5.56
CA LEU A 16 71.70 6.90 5.48
C LEU A 16 70.39 7.24 6.20
N PHE A 17 69.29 6.98 5.49
CA PHE A 17 67.91 7.26 5.80
C PHE A 17 67.47 6.72 7.18
N VAL A 18 66.82 7.57 7.98
CA VAL A 18 65.88 7.12 9.02
C VAL A 18 64.49 7.44 8.49
N SER A 19 63.81 6.43 7.95
CA SER A 19 62.36 6.46 7.76
C SER A 19 61.72 6.38 9.15
N VAL A 20 61.26 7.52 9.66
CA VAL A 20 60.28 7.52 10.75
C VAL A 20 59.00 7.02 10.11
N ALA A 21 58.69 5.74 10.27
CA ALA A 21 57.35 5.25 9.99
C ALA A 21 56.43 5.89 11.03
N THR A 22 55.74 6.96 10.65
CA THR A 22 54.52 7.39 11.31
C THR A 22 53.53 6.22 11.19
N VAL A 23 53.39 5.46 12.27
CA VAL A 23 52.24 4.57 12.47
C VAL A 23 51.05 5.50 12.69
N TYR A 24 50.20 5.66 11.67
CA TYR A 24 48.91 6.29 11.85
C TYR A 24 48.05 5.31 12.67
N ALA A 25 47.59 5.74 13.85
CA ALA A 25 46.56 4.99 14.57
C ALA A 25 45.28 5.01 13.73
N GLN A 26 44.58 3.88 13.60
CA GLN A 26 43.29 3.81 12.92
C GLN A 26 42.28 4.66 13.71
N PRO A 27 41.71 5.73 13.11
CA PRO A 27 40.89 6.69 13.86
C PRO A 27 39.43 6.25 14.06
N TYR A 28 38.95 5.25 13.31
CA TYR A 28 37.55 4.79 13.32
C TYR A 28 37.45 3.28 13.57
N GLY A 29 36.34 2.86 14.19
CA GLY A 29 36.04 1.44 14.42
C GLY A 29 35.76 0.68 13.11
N MET A 30 36.25 -0.56 13.05
CA MET A 30 36.01 -1.55 11.99
C MET A 30 35.79 -2.91 12.66
N GLY A 31 35.13 -3.85 11.99
CA GLY A 31 34.90 -5.16 12.59
C GLY A 31 34.14 -6.16 11.74
N ALA A 32 34.13 -5.99 10.41
CA ALA A 32 33.58 -7.01 9.54
C ALA A 32 34.61 -8.15 9.43
N LEU A 33 34.16 -9.38 9.67
CA LEU A 33 34.95 -10.59 9.47
C LEU A 33 34.63 -11.18 8.09
N ARG A 34 35.67 -11.60 7.36
CA ARG A 34 35.52 -12.07 5.98
C ARG A 34 35.01 -13.50 5.92
N GLU A 35 33.97 -13.69 5.12
CA GLU A 35 33.42 -14.99 4.73
C GLU A 35 34.02 -15.37 3.37
N TYR A 36 34.53 -16.59 3.25
CA TYR A 36 35.06 -17.11 1.98
C TYR A 36 34.05 -17.99 1.24
N GLU A 37 33.12 -18.59 1.99
CA GLU A 37 32.00 -19.39 1.50
C GLU A 37 30.78 -18.97 2.33
N LEU A 38 29.63 -18.79 1.69
CA LEU A 38 28.38 -18.48 2.37
C LEU A 38 27.74 -19.77 2.90
N PRO A 39 27.02 -19.71 4.04
CA PRO A 39 26.15 -20.79 4.46
C PRO A 39 25.11 -21.17 3.41
N ASP A 40 24.75 -22.46 3.35
CA ASP A 40 23.71 -22.98 2.44
C ASP A 40 22.32 -22.37 2.69
N TRP A 41 22.07 -21.79 3.88
CA TRP A 41 20.80 -21.14 4.21
C TRP A 41 20.66 -19.73 3.61
N ILE A 42 21.75 -19.10 3.16
CA ILE A 42 21.69 -17.84 2.41
C ILE A 42 21.49 -18.17 0.93
N LYS A 43 20.34 -17.76 0.40
CA LYS A 43 19.89 -18.12 -0.95
C LYS A 43 20.44 -17.12 -2.00
N PRO A 44 20.68 -17.53 -3.26
CA PRO A 44 20.93 -16.56 -4.32
C PRO A 44 19.69 -15.68 -4.55
N SER A 45 19.89 -14.39 -4.82
CA SER A 45 18.81 -13.45 -5.14
C SER A 45 17.95 -13.97 -6.31
N PRO A 46 16.61 -14.01 -6.18
CA PRO A 46 15.72 -14.39 -7.27
C PRO A 46 15.54 -13.27 -8.33
N ILE A 47 15.92 -12.04 -7.99
CA ILE A 47 15.78 -10.85 -8.84
C ILE A 47 16.55 -11.07 -10.15
N GLN A 48 15.88 -10.83 -11.27
CA GLN A 48 16.48 -10.93 -12.60
C GLN A 48 16.99 -9.57 -13.08
N PRO A 49 18.09 -9.52 -13.88
CA PRO A 49 18.49 -8.29 -14.56
C PRO A 49 17.40 -7.85 -15.56
N ALA A 50 17.01 -6.58 -15.53
CA ALA A 50 16.04 -5.99 -16.46
C ALA A 50 16.70 -4.89 -17.32
N ASP A 51 16.12 -4.56 -18.47
CA ASP A 51 16.57 -3.43 -19.31
C ASP A 51 16.03 -2.11 -18.72
N TYR A 52 16.92 -1.24 -18.22
CA TYR A 52 16.58 -0.03 -17.44
C TYR A 52 16.08 1.17 -18.27
N LEU A 53 15.26 2.03 -17.64
CA LEU A 53 14.92 3.39 -18.07
C LEU A 53 15.51 4.50 -17.17
N ASP A 54 15.73 4.25 -15.86
CA ASP A 54 16.24 5.25 -14.91
C ASP A 54 17.74 5.12 -14.64
N GLU A 55 18.45 6.26 -14.65
CA GLU A 55 19.91 6.32 -14.53
C GLU A 55 20.42 6.58 -13.09
N SER A 56 19.53 6.74 -12.09
CA SER A 56 19.92 7.01 -10.69
C SER A 56 18.82 6.69 -9.66
N CYS A 57 19.21 6.39 -8.43
CA CYS A 57 18.33 6.18 -7.26
C CYS A 57 18.99 6.72 -5.97
N ASP A 58 18.20 7.27 -5.03
CA ASP A 58 18.68 7.74 -3.71
C ASP A 58 17.65 7.51 -2.59
N LEU A 59 17.86 6.45 -1.81
CA LEU A 59 17.04 6.05 -0.65
C LEU A 59 17.47 6.75 0.65
N SER A 60 18.64 7.41 0.67
CA SER A 60 19.22 7.98 1.88
C SER A 60 18.37 9.04 2.62
N PRO A 61 17.46 9.81 1.99
CA PRO A 61 16.60 10.74 2.73
C PRO A 61 15.68 10.07 3.76
N ASN A 62 15.41 8.78 3.58
CA ASN A 62 14.50 8.00 4.42
C ASN A 62 15.24 7.06 5.39
N PHE A 63 16.57 7.08 5.39
CA PHE A 63 17.37 6.31 6.34
C PHE A 63 17.31 6.93 7.74
N PRO A 64 17.57 6.14 8.80
CA PRO A 64 17.71 6.70 10.14
C PRO A 64 18.88 7.70 10.20
N PRO A 65 18.89 8.61 11.20
CA PRO A 65 19.96 9.58 11.37
C PRO A 65 21.33 8.93 11.37
N VAL A 66 22.34 9.57 10.78
CA VAL A 66 23.67 8.97 10.60
C VAL A 66 24.26 8.46 11.92
N GLY A 67 24.46 7.15 11.99
CA GLY A 67 24.98 6.43 13.15
C GLY A 67 26.49 6.61 13.37
N ASN A 68 26.93 6.34 14.59
CA ASN A 68 28.34 6.37 14.97
C ASN A 68 28.70 5.19 15.88
N GLN A 69 29.47 4.24 15.36
CA GLN A 69 29.95 3.06 16.10
C GLN A 69 31.12 3.36 17.05
N GLY A 70 31.68 4.58 17.01
CA GLY A 70 32.84 4.95 17.80
C GLY A 70 34.05 4.04 17.55
N GLY A 71 34.70 3.61 18.63
CA GLY A 71 35.88 2.73 18.57
C GLY A 71 35.58 1.23 18.47
N GLN A 72 34.31 0.82 18.60
CA GLN A 72 33.92 -0.59 18.66
C GLN A 72 33.84 -1.21 17.26
N GLY A 73 34.14 -2.51 17.14
CA GLY A 73 34.06 -3.26 15.89
C GLY A 73 32.66 -3.72 15.49
N SER A 74 31.65 -2.86 15.66
CA SER A 74 30.23 -3.22 15.48
C SER A 74 29.64 -2.80 14.12
N CYS A 75 30.46 -2.64 13.09
CA CYS A 75 30.00 -2.13 11.78
C CYS A 75 28.95 -3.02 11.12
N THR A 76 29.05 -4.34 11.28
CA THR A 76 28.05 -5.31 10.81
C THR A 76 26.67 -5.02 11.38
N ALA A 77 26.55 -4.84 12.69
CA ALA A 77 25.28 -4.55 13.35
C ALA A 77 24.74 -3.15 13.02
N PHE A 78 25.60 -2.17 12.75
CA PHE A 78 25.13 -0.87 12.23
C PHE A 78 24.59 -1.00 10.80
N ALA A 79 25.25 -1.75 9.94
CA ALA A 79 24.79 -1.95 8.57
C ALA A 79 23.46 -2.72 8.54
N THR A 80 23.35 -3.83 9.28
CA THR A 80 22.20 -4.74 9.22
C THR A 80 21.03 -4.32 10.10
N ALA A 81 21.26 -3.94 11.37
CA ALA A 81 20.16 -3.58 12.27
C ALA A 81 19.82 -2.10 12.16
N TYR A 82 20.81 -1.22 12.34
CA TYR A 82 20.54 0.21 12.44
C TYR A 82 20.07 0.78 11.10
N TYR A 83 20.86 0.66 10.03
CA TYR A 83 20.48 1.21 8.73
C TYR A 83 19.47 0.33 8.00
N TYR A 84 19.83 -0.93 7.71
CA TYR A 84 19.00 -1.81 6.87
C TYR A 84 17.65 -2.13 7.52
N LYS A 85 17.63 -2.75 8.70
CA LYS A 85 16.38 -3.23 9.31
C LYS A 85 15.47 -2.08 9.76
N SER A 86 16.02 -0.97 10.25
CA SER A 86 15.17 0.20 10.60
C SER A 86 14.57 0.87 9.35
N TYR A 87 15.32 0.89 8.24
CA TYR A 87 14.78 1.37 6.96
C TYR A 87 13.69 0.43 6.42
N GLN A 88 13.89 -0.89 6.53
CA GLN A 88 12.90 -1.88 6.13
C GLN A 88 11.56 -1.69 6.88
N GLU A 89 11.58 -1.54 8.20
CA GLU A 89 10.34 -1.28 8.97
C GLU A 89 9.78 0.13 8.75
N TRP A 90 10.61 1.10 8.38
CA TRP A 90 10.13 2.40 7.95
C TRP A 90 9.32 2.30 6.67
N GLN A 91 9.75 1.48 5.71
CA GLN A 91 8.99 1.22 4.50
C GLN A 91 7.64 0.56 4.83
N GLU A 92 7.62 -0.36 5.80
CA GLU A 92 6.41 -1.08 6.22
C GLU A 92 5.42 -0.18 6.98
N HIS A 93 5.91 0.63 7.92
CA HIS A 93 5.04 1.30 8.90
C HIS A 93 5.05 2.84 8.83
N GLY A 94 5.88 3.44 7.97
CA GLY A 94 6.01 4.90 7.85
C GLY A 94 6.56 5.59 9.11
N TRP A 95 7.37 4.89 9.91
CA TRP A 95 7.79 5.36 11.24
C TRP A 95 8.62 6.65 11.25
N ASP A 96 8.56 7.39 12.36
CA ASP A 96 9.57 8.44 12.61
C ASP A 96 10.87 7.79 13.12
N LEU A 97 11.88 7.72 12.25
CA LEU A 97 13.21 7.18 12.59
C LEU A 97 14.06 8.12 13.46
N GLU A 98 13.59 9.31 13.85
CA GLU A 98 14.20 10.07 14.95
C GLU A 98 13.76 9.53 16.32
N ASP A 99 12.67 8.76 16.41
CA ASP A 99 12.29 8.04 17.64
C ASP A 99 13.29 6.90 17.91
N LEU A 100 13.63 6.68 19.18
CA LEU A 100 14.49 5.59 19.60
C LEU A 100 13.74 4.25 19.67
N ASN A 101 12.41 4.26 19.70
CA ASN A 101 11.58 3.05 19.65
C ASN A 101 11.44 2.49 18.22
N HIS A 102 11.59 3.34 17.20
CA HIS A 102 11.46 2.97 15.79
C HIS A 102 12.80 2.75 15.08
N ARG A 103 13.90 2.68 15.84
CA ARG A 103 15.23 2.36 15.33
C ARG A 103 15.77 1.15 16.02
N PHE A 104 16.34 0.21 15.26
CA PHE A 104 16.91 -0.98 15.86
C PHE A 104 18.31 -0.78 16.42
N SER A 105 18.59 -1.54 17.47
CA SER A 105 19.81 -1.43 18.22
C SER A 105 20.96 -2.25 17.61
N PRO A 106 22.09 -1.63 17.23
CA PRO A 106 23.32 -2.36 16.95
C PRO A 106 23.80 -3.18 18.16
N ALA A 107 23.52 -2.75 19.38
CA ALA A 107 23.95 -3.46 20.59
C ALA A 107 23.18 -4.78 20.76
N PHE A 108 21.90 -4.85 20.36
CA PHE A 108 21.14 -6.10 20.39
C PHE A 108 21.80 -7.15 19.51
N VAL A 109 22.14 -6.80 18.27
CA VAL A 109 22.80 -7.73 17.34
C VAL A 109 24.26 -7.98 17.74
N TYR A 110 25.09 -6.94 17.76
CA TYR A 110 26.54 -7.07 17.93
C TYR A 110 26.93 -7.76 19.24
N ASN A 111 26.28 -7.38 20.34
CA ASN A 111 26.64 -7.94 21.63
C ASN A 111 26.36 -9.43 21.67
N GLN A 112 25.51 -10.00 20.83
CA GLN A 112 25.22 -11.43 20.85
C GLN A 112 26.20 -12.24 19.98
N ILE A 113 26.67 -11.68 18.85
CA ILE A 113 27.47 -12.41 17.84
C ILE A 113 28.98 -12.14 17.85
N ASN A 114 29.47 -11.23 18.69
CA ASN A 114 30.90 -10.85 18.70
C ASN A 114 31.86 -11.81 19.44
N GLY A 115 31.42 -13.00 19.82
CA GLY A 115 32.25 -13.94 20.61
C GLY A 115 32.52 -13.50 22.06
N GLY A 116 31.78 -12.51 22.58
CA GLY A 116 31.92 -12.01 23.96
C GLY A 116 33.06 -11.00 24.17
N ASN A 117 33.68 -10.51 23.09
CA ASN A 117 34.70 -9.46 23.12
C ASN A 117 34.57 -8.55 21.89
N ASP A 118 35.24 -7.40 21.90
CA ASP A 118 35.29 -6.47 20.75
C ASP A 118 36.27 -6.96 19.67
N VAL A 119 35.87 -7.98 18.90
CA VAL A 119 36.70 -8.63 17.86
C VAL A 119 36.06 -8.60 16.47
N GLY A 120 34.93 -7.92 16.32
CA GLY A 120 34.14 -7.92 15.10
C GLY A 120 33.14 -9.07 15.01
N SER A 121 32.36 -9.11 13.93
CA SER A 121 31.44 -10.21 13.63
C SER A 121 31.30 -10.44 12.13
N TYR A 122 30.65 -11.54 11.77
CA TYR A 122 30.33 -11.91 10.40
C TYR A 122 29.01 -11.23 9.96
N PRO A 123 28.87 -10.75 8.70
CA PRO A 123 27.60 -10.29 8.17
C PRO A 123 26.51 -11.38 8.20
N SER A 124 26.85 -12.64 7.87
CA SER A 124 25.89 -13.76 7.93
C SER A 124 25.34 -13.98 9.33
N ASP A 125 26.18 -13.99 10.38
CA ASP A 125 25.74 -14.11 11.77
C ASP A 125 24.75 -12.98 12.16
N ALA A 126 24.94 -11.78 11.62
CA ALA A 126 24.05 -10.66 11.89
C ALA A 126 22.66 -10.85 11.25
N PHE A 127 22.61 -11.34 10.00
CA PHE A 127 21.33 -11.66 9.35
C PHE A 127 20.66 -12.89 9.96
N LEU A 128 21.42 -13.92 10.33
CA LEU A 128 20.87 -15.11 11.01
C LEU A 128 20.23 -14.73 12.35
N LEU A 129 20.84 -13.79 13.09
CA LEU A 129 20.24 -13.29 14.32
C LEU A 129 18.92 -12.56 14.06
N LEU A 130 18.82 -11.76 12.98
CA LEU A 130 17.56 -11.12 12.60
C LEU A 130 16.48 -12.16 12.27
N THR A 131 16.82 -13.26 11.62
CA THR A 131 15.87 -14.35 11.33
C THR A 131 15.52 -15.19 12.57
N GLU A 132 16.44 -15.42 13.49
CA GLU A 132 16.21 -16.25 14.68
C GLU A 132 15.50 -15.48 15.82
N LEU A 133 15.86 -14.21 16.03
CA LEU A 133 15.50 -13.45 17.24
C LEU A 133 14.85 -12.09 16.94
N GLY A 134 14.86 -11.64 15.69
CA GLY A 134 14.48 -10.28 15.30
C GLY A 134 15.45 -9.24 15.84
N CYS A 135 14.96 -8.04 16.12
CA CYS A 135 15.80 -7.01 16.73
C CYS A 135 15.03 -6.10 17.70
N ALA A 136 15.61 -5.83 18.86
CA ALA A 136 15.07 -4.84 19.78
C ALA A 136 15.41 -3.41 19.33
N SER A 137 14.55 -2.47 19.72
CA SER A 137 14.77 -1.04 19.46
C SER A 137 15.97 -0.49 20.25
N TRP A 138 16.48 0.65 19.82
CA TRP A 138 17.53 1.40 20.50
C TRP A 138 17.08 1.82 21.91
N ALA A 139 15.80 2.17 22.08
CA ALA A 139 15.24 2.50 23.39
C ALA A 139 15.32 1.32 24.38
N GLN A 140 15.03 0.11 23.91
CA GLN A 140 15.06 -1.12 24.71
C GLN A 140 16.49 -1.58 25.03
N MET A 141 17.41 -1.45 24.07
CA MET A 141 18.81 -1.82 24.25
C MET A 141 19.76 -0.75 23.71
N PRO A 142 20.03 0.34 24.45
CA PRO A 142 20.83 1.44 23.96
C PRO A 142 22.28 1.05 23.61
N TYR A 143 22.79 1.61 22.51
CA TYR A 143 24.17 1.38 22.07
C TYR A 143 25.18 2.33 22.72
N THR A 144 26.35 1.80 23.07
CA THR A 144 27.56 2.58 23.41
C THR A 144 28.80 1.84 22.92
N ASP A 145 29.79 2.55 22.39
CA ASP A 145 31.04 1.93 21.91
C ASP A 145 31.91 1.33 23.03
N GLN A 146 31.59 1.60 24.30
CA GLN A 146 32.26 1.03 25.49
C GLN A 146 31.63 -0.26 26.01
N ASN A 147 30.60 -0.80 25.34
CA ASN A 147 29.85 -1.95 25.81
C ASN A 147 29.56 -2.92 24.67
N CYS A 148 30.28 -4.04 24.65
CA CYS A 148 30.11 -5.11 23.68
C CYS A 148 29.60 -6.42 24.29
N THR A 149 29.24 -6.44 25.59
CA THR A 149 29.00 -7.70 26.32
C THR A 149 27.64 -7.80 27.00
N THR A 150 26.92 -6.69 27.13
CA THR A 150 25.58 -6.68 27.74
C THR A 150 24.63 -7.54 26.92
N GLN A 151 23.97 -8.49 27.57
CA GLN A 151 23.01 -9.39 26.95
C GLN A 151 21.58 -8.87 27.12
N PRO A 152 20.66 -9.19 26.19
CA PRO A 152 19.24 -8.85 26.35
C PRO A 152 18.66 -9.47 27.62
N ASN A 153 17.70 -8.77 28.22
CA ASN A 153 16.84 -9.38 29.25
C ASN A 153 15.64 -10.07 28.57
N GLU A 154 14.84 -10.78 29.36
CA GLU A 154 13.69 -11.55 28.85
C GLU A 154 12.66 -10.67 28.10
N GLU A 155 12.32 -9.50 28.64
CA GLU A 155 11.41 -8.53 28.00
C GLU A 155 11.96 -8.03 26.65
N THR A 156 13.29 -7.82 26.57
CA THR A 156 13.95 -7.39 25.33
C THR A 156 13.87 -8.45 24.23
N TYR A 157 13.88 -9.74 24.60
CA TYR A 157 13.63 -10.81 23.61
C TYR A 157 12.17 -10.81 23.13
N TYR A 158 11.19 -10.71 24.05
CA TYR A 158 9.78 -10.63 23.67
C TYR A 158 9.49 -9.51 22.68
N THR A 159 10.10 -8.35 22.87
CA THR A 159 9.88 -7.18 22.00
C THR A 159 10.67 -7.23 20.70
N ALA A 160 11.69 -8.10 20.59
CA ALA A 160 12.47 -8.26 19.37
C ALA A 160 11.83 -9.22 18.37
N ILE A 161 11.17 -10.27 18.87
CA ILE A 161 10.59 -11.37 18.07
C ILE A 161 9.60 -10.92 16.99
N PRO A 162 8.70 -9.93 17.22
CA PRO A 162 7.81 -9.45 16.17
C PRO A 162 8.55 -8.94 14.92
N TYR A 163 9.79 -8.47 15.07
CA TYR A 163 10.61 -7.89 14.00
C TYR A 163 11.61 -8.90 13.41
N ARG A 164 11.23 -10.18 13.37
CA ARG A 164 12.02 -11.26 12.76
C ARG A 164 12.00 -11.14 11.24
N SER A 165 13.17 -11.27 10.62
CA SER A 165 13.27 -11.46 9.18
C SER A 165 12.94 -12.91 8.79
N GLN A 166 12.62 -13.14 7.52
CA GLN A 166 12.23 -14.47 7.02
C GLN A 166 13.37 -15.16 6.27
N ASP A 167 13.58 -14.82 5.00
CA ASP A 167 14.57 -15.44 4.12
C ASP A 167 15.72 -14.47 3.82
N VAL A 168 16.94 -14.97 3.83
CA VAL A 168 18.14 -14.17 3.56
C VAL A 168 18.71 -14.52 2.19
N TYR A 169 19.02 -13.48 1.42
CA TYR A 169 19.51 -13.58 0.06
C TYR A 169 20.87 -12.89 -0.10
N TYR A 170 21.64 -13.36 -1.08
CA TYR A 170 22.86 -12.71 -1.53
C TYR A 170 22.76 -12.27 -3.01
N ILE A 171 23.43 -11.17 -3.32
CA ILE A 171 23.71 -10.68 -4.67
C ILE A 171 25.21 -10.84 -4.91
N ASP A 172 25.60 -11.45 -6.03
CA ASP A 172 27.00 -11.51 -6.44
C ASP A 172 27.43 -10.17 -7.03
N LEU A 173 28.13 -9.37 -6.23
CA LEU A 173 28.54 -8.01 -6.60
C LEU A 173 29.61 -7.98 -7.69
N TYR A 174 30.26 -9.11 -8.02
CA TYR A 174 31.22 -9.15 -9.11
C TYR A 174 30.55 -9.27 -10.47
N ASP A 175 29.51 -10.10 -10.56
CA ASP A 175 28.88 -10.44 -11.83
C ASP A 175 27.52 -9.75 -12.03
N ASP A 176 26.82 -9.36 -10.95
CA ASP A 176 25.40 -8.98 -10.98
C ASP A 176 25.12 -7.57 -10.41
N LEU A 177 25.87 -6.53 -10.84
CA LEU A 177 25.60 -5.15 -10.41
C LEU A 177 24.21 -4.64 -10.82
N ASP A 178 23.69 -5.12 -11.95
CA ASP A 178 22.34 -4.78 -12.38
C ASP A 178 21.32 -5.33 -11.38
N VAL A 179 21.48 -6.54 -10.87
CA VAL A 179 20.57 -7.07 -9.83
C VAL A 179 20.52 -6.16 -8.60
N LEU A 180 21.66 -5.60 -8.18
CA LEU A 180 21.71 -4.62 -7.09
C LEU A 180 21.02 -3.29 -7.44
N LYS A 181 21.15 -2.80 -8.69
CA LYS A 181 20.47 -1.58 -9.13
C LYS A 181 18.95 -1.76 -9.16
N ASN A 182 18.46 -2.87 -9.71
CA ASN A 182 17.04 -3.23 -9.66
C ASN A 182 16.53 -3.27 -8.22
N HIS A 183 17.25 -3.96 -7.33
CA HIS A 183 16.90 -4.03 -5.92
C HIS A 183 16.77 -2.64 -5.27
N LEU A 184 17.67 -1.70 -5.59
CA LEU A 184 17.61 -0.32 -5.11
C LEU A 184 16.48 0.50 -5.76
N LEU A 185 16.15 0.27 -7.04
CA LEU A 185 15.02 0.92 -7.73
C LEU A 185 13.68 0.45 -7.17
N ASP A 186 13.60 -0.81 -6.74
CA ASP A 186 12.45 -1.37 -6.01
C ASP A 186 12.33 -0.80 -4.57
N GLY A 187 13.16 0.20 -4.24
CA GLY A 187 13.16 0.87 -2.95
C GLY A 187 13.94 0.14 -1.87
N ASN A 188 14.61 -0.98 -2.15
CA ASN A 188 15.19 -1.84 -1.12
C ASN A 188 16.70 -1.59 -0.92
N ALA A 189 17.13 -1.53 0.35
CA ALA A 189 18.54 -1.40 0.71
C ALA A 189 19.27 -2.76 0.68
N ALA A 190 20.62 -2.75 0.70
CA ALA A 190 21.42 -3.97 0.85
C ALA A 190 22.71 -3.71 1.63
N ALA A 191 23.11 -4.63 2.51
CA ALA A 191 24.35 -4.53 3.28
C ALA A 191 25.51 -5.23 2.56
N PHE A 192 26.74 -4.75 2.69
CA PHE A 192 27.91 -5.42 2.14
C PHE A 192 29.18 -5.15 2.95
N ALA A 193 30.16 -6.04 2.82
CA ALA A 193 31.45 -5.93 3.48
C ALA A 193 32.59 -5.72 2.49
N PHE A 194 33.56 -4.90 2.88
CA PHE A 194 34.69 -4.52 2.04
C PHE A 194 35.95 -4.21 2.87
N SER A 195 37.09 -4.29 2.21
CA SER A 195 38.41 -3.91 2.70
C SER A 195 38.56 -2.39 2.75
N VAL A 196 38.89 -1.86 3.92
CA VAL A 196 39.22 -0.45 4.11
C VAL A 196 40.71 -0.25 3.83
N TYR A 197 41.06 0.85 3.16
CA TYR A 197 42.44 1.28 2.93
C TYR A 197 42.65 2.71 3.43
N ASP A 198 43.91 3.15 3.54
CA ASP A 198 44.25 4.43 4.20
C ASP A 198 43.57 5.67 3.57
N ASN A 199 43.25 5.64 2.27
CA ASN A 199 42.52 6.71 1.59
C ASN A 199 41.07 6.86 2.07
N PHE A 200 40.42 5.77 2.48
CA PHE A 200 39.04 5.78 2.98
C PHE A 200 38.92 6.58 4.29
N ASN A 201 39.92 6.51 5.17
CA ASN A 201 39.96 7.31 6.40
C ASN A 201 39.86 8.83 6.15
N ASN A 202 40.30 9.30 4.98
CA ASN A 202 40.26 10.70 4.57
C ASN A 202 39.52 10.86 3.23
N ILE A 203 38.39 10.17 3.06
CA ILE A 203 37.66 10.10 1.79
C ILE A 203 37.24 11.47 1.23
N SER A 204 37.12 12.50 2.08
CA SER A 204 36.88 13.88 1.67
C SER A 204 37.97 14.46 0.78
N ASN A 205 39.22 13.95 0.87
CA ASN A 205 40.30 14.33 -0.05
C ASN A 205 40.15 13.70 -1.45
N PHE A 206 39.19 12.79 -1.60
CA PHE A 206 38.86 12.04 -2.81
C PHE A 206 37.41 12.29 -3.21
N ASN A 207 36.90 13.50 -2.95
CA ASN A 207 35.53 13.92 -3.26
C ASN A 207 34.43 13.03 -2.65
N ASN A 208 34.73 12.33 -1.54
CA ASN A 208 33.83 11.34 -0.93
C ASN A 208 33.52 10.13 -1.82
N ILE A 209 34.38 9.82 -2.81
CA ILE A 209 34.24 8.68 -3.72
C ILE A 209 35.39 7.69 -3.52
N TYR A 210 35.07 6.43 -3.26
CA TYR A 210 36.00 5.34 -3.10
C TYR A 210 36.20 4.61 -4.43
N CYS A 211 37.37 4.82 -5.03
CA CYS A 211 37.72 4.35 -6.37
C CYS A 211 38.80 3.26 -6.32
N ALA A 212 38.69 2.23 -7.17
CA ALA A 212 39.68 1.18 -7.37
C ALA A 212 41.03 1.72 -7.82
N SER A 213 41.05 2.73 -8.70
CA SER A 213 42.29 3.35 -9.20
C SER A 213 43.05 4.19 -8.15
N GLN A 214 42.44 4.46 -6.99
CA GLN A 214 42.96 5.37 -5.97
C GLN A 214 43.23 4.71 -4.62
N VAL A 215 43.06 3.39 -4.52
CA VAL A 215 43.39 2.61 -3.32
C VAL A 215 44.89 2.71 -3.02
N VAL A 216 45.23 3.23 -1.85
CA VAL A 216 46.62 3.42 -1.40
C VAL A 216 46.80 3.05 0.06
N GLY A 217 48.02 2.63 0.40
CA GLY A 217 48.42 2.39 1.80
C GLY A 217 48.17 0.97 2.28
N THR A 218 47.98 0.81 3.58
CA THR A 218 47.75 -0.50 4.22
C THR A 218 46.26 -0.82 4.31
N ASN A 219 45.93 -2.12 4.28
CA ASN A 219 44.59 -2.61 4.62
C ASN A 219 44.58 -3.03 6.09
N PRO A 220 44.04 -2.21 7.00
CA PRO A 220 43.95 -2.53 8.42
C PRO A 220 42.84 -3.53 8.79
N GLY A 221 41.88 -3.81 7.91
CA GLY A 221 40.75 -4.69 8.21
C GLY A 221 39.53 -4.47 7.32
N GLY A 222 38.44 -5.18 7.64
CA GLY A 222 37.18 -5.09 6.93
C GLY A 222 36.12 -4.25 7.62
N HIS A 223 35.23 -3.68 6.83
CA HIS A 223 34.14 -2.83 7.25
C HIS A 223 32.84 -3.24 6.56
N CYS A 224 31.70 -3.06 7.22
CA CYS A 224 30.37 -3.40 6.70
C CYS A 224 29.48 -2.16 6.73
N VAL A 225 28.75 -1.93 5.63
CA VAL A 225 27.98 -0.71 5.35
C VAL A 225 26.76 -1.03 4.47
N THR A 226 25.88 -0.07 4.24
CA THR A 226 24.60 -0.28 3.56
C THR A 226 24.48 0.55 2.29
N PHE A 227 24.25 -0.10 1.15
CA PHE A 227 23.87 0.53 -0.12
C PHE A 227 22.50 1.21 0.02
N CYS A 228 22.40 2.42 -0.52
CA CYS A 228 21.20 3.27 -0.43
C CYS A 228 20.95 4.08 -1.70
N GLY A 229 21.57 3.72 -2.82
CA GLY A 229 21.36 4.42 -4.09
C GLY A 229 22.47 4.18 -5.09
N PHE A 230 22.31 4.72 -6.29
CA PHE A 230 23.33 4.74 -7.34
C PHE A 230 23.12 5.94 -8.28
N ASP A 231 24.14 6.26 -9.07
CA ASP A 231 24.07 7.28 -10.11
C ASP A 231 25.01 6.88 -11.25
N ASP A 232 24.44 6.50 -12.40
CA ASP A 232 25.16 6.09 -13.61
C ASP A 232 25.86 7.27 -14.29
N SER A 233 25.40 8.50 -14.03
CA SER A 233 25.95 9.73 -14.61
C SER A 233 27.10 10.33 -13.79
N LEU A 234 27.36 9.80 -12.58
CA LEU A 234 28.39 10.33 -11.70
C LEU A 234 29.80 10.12 -12.28
N GLU A 235 30.49 11.21 -12.62
CA GLU A 235 31.88 11.17 -13.10
C GLU A 235 32.85 10.86 -11.94
N THR A 236 33.55 9.72 -12.03
CA THR A 236 34.52 9.28 -11.01
C THR A 236 35.91 9.05 -11.59
N ALA A 237 36.89 8.76 -10.74
CA ALA A 237 38.24 8.44 -11.19
C ALA A 237 38.34 7.09 -11.93
N ASP A 238 37.35 6.21 -11.77
CA ASP A 238 37.28 4.89 -12.42
C ASP A 238 36.39 4.90 -13.68
N GLY A 239 35.71 6.01 -13.96
CA GLY A 239 34.71 6.11 -15.02
C GLY A 239 33.37 6.64 -14.49
N TYR A 240 32.33 6.53 -15.31
CA TYR A 240 30.98 6.90 -14.92
C TYR A 240 30.34 5.80 -14.08
N GLY A 241 29.61 6.18 -13.02
CA GLY A 241 28.83 5.24 -12.23
C GLY A 241 29.39 4.93 -10.84
N ALA A 242 28.57 5.11 -9.81
CA ALA A 242 28.87 4.68 -8.44
C ALA A 242 27.61 4.39 -7.63
N PHE A 243 27.76 3.56 -6.59
CA PHE A 243 26.72 3.34 -5.58
C PHE A 243 26.89 4.30 -4.40
N LYS A 244 25.78 4.82 -3.88
CA LYS A 244 25.72 5.61 -2.65
C LYS A 244 25.59 4.70 -1.44
N VAL A 245 26.35 4.98 -0.38
CA VAL A 245 26.50 4.09 0.76
C VAL A 245 26.44 4.87 2.08
N ALA A 246 25.64 4.37 3.02
CA ALA A 246 25.56 4.88 4.39
C ALA A 246 26.68 4.29 5.25
N ASN A 247 27.47 5.13 5.93
CA ASN A 247 28.54 4.71 6.84
C ASN A 247 28.18 4.97 8.31
N SER A 248 28.87 4.30 9.23
CA SER A 248 28.63 4.31 10.69
C SER A 248 29.70 5.08 11.48
N TRP A 249 30.33 6.11 10.88
CA TRP A 249 31.39 6.92 11.51
C TRP A 249 30.94 8.34 11.92
N GLY A 250 29.63 8.56 11.95
CA GLY A 250 29.01 9.83 12.30
C GLY A 250 28.97 10.85 11.14
N SER A 251 28.09 11.83 11.26
CA SER A 251 27.82 12.83 10.21
C SER A 251 28.98 13.78 9.92
N GLY A 252 30.02 13.80 10.76
CA GLY A 252 31.24 14.57 10.55
C GLY A 252 32.24 13.93 9.58
N TRP A 253 32.00 12.69 9.16
CA TRP A 253 32.85 11.95 8.22
C TRP A 253 32.18 11.84 6.84
N GLY A 254 32.97 11.85 5.76
CA GLY A 254 32.47 11.72 4.39
C GLY A 254 31.57 12.89 3.97
N ASP A 255 30.56 12.58 3.16
CA ASP A 255 29.49 13.52 2.78
C ASP A 255 28.33 13.40 3.76
N GLY A 256 28.45 14.07 4.90
CA GLY A 256 27.43 14.05 5.95
C GLY A 256 27.19 12.67 6.59
N GLY A 257 28.13 11.72 6.47
CA GLY A 257 27.97 10.32 6.88
C GLY A 257 27.92 9.32 5.74
N TYR A 258 27.78 9.79 4.51
CA TYR A 258 27.66 8.96 3.31
C TYR A 258 28.93 9.04 2.46
N PHE A 259 29.08 8.07 1.55
CA PHE A 259 30.09 8.10 0.51
C PHE A 259 29.61 7.38 -0.74
N TRP A 260 30.37 7.52 -1.82
CA TRP A 260 30.14 6.79 -3.06
C TRP A 260 31.22 5.73 -3.26
N ILE A 261 30.87 4.56 -3.76
CA ILE A 261 31.84 3.53 -4.20
C ILE A 261 31.61 3.23 -5.68
N THR A 262 32.67 3.31 -6.49
CA THR A 262 32.54 3.15 -7.94
C THR A 262 32.11 1.71 -8.29
N TYR A 263 31.40 1.54 -9.42
CA TYR A 263 31.04 0.20 -9.91
C TYR A 263 32.27 -0.70 -10.07
N GLN A 264 33.36 -0.12 -10.56
CA GLN A 264 34.63 -0.82 -10.67
C GLN A 264 35.20 -1.24 -9.30
N ALA A 265 35.11 -0.41 -8.26
CA ALA A 265 35.59 -0.77 -6.92
C ALA A 265 34.74 -1.88 -6.29
N VAL A 266 33.44 -1.91 -6.56
CA VAL A 266 32.54 -3.00 -6.11
C VAL A 266 32.95 -4.34 -6.74
N GLN A 267 33.35 -4.36 -8.01
CA GLN A 267 33.74 -5.57 -8.75
C GLN A 267 35.20 -6.02 -8.55
N VAL A 268 35.95 -5.40 -7.63
CA VAL A 268 37.36 -5.74 -7.37
C VAL A 268 37.51 -6.55 -6.07
N ASP A 269 38.03 -7.77 -6.20
CA ASP A 269 38.15 -8.76 -5.12
C ASP A 269 39.11 -8.42 -3.96
N THR A 270 39.98 -7.44 -4.19
CA THR A 270 40.85 -6.86 -3.16
C THR A 270 40.16 -5.77 -2.34
N ILE A 271 39.07 -5.20 -2.87
CA ILE A 271 38.30 -4.13 -2.26
C ILE A 271 37.03 -4.71 -1.65
N THR A 272 36.14 -5.29 -2.45
CA THR A 272 34.84 -5.81 -1.97
C THR A 272 34.92 -7.30 -1.72
N TRP A 273 34.13 -7.84 -0.79
CA TRP A 273 34.14 -9.26 -0.45
C TRP A 273 33.03 -10.05 -1.15
N GLN A 274 32.76 -9.72 -2.42
CA GLN A 274 31.83 -10.36 -3.35
C GLN A 274 30.34 -10.25 -3.02
N TRP A 275 29.92 -10.32 -1.77
CA TRP A 275 28.49 -10.50 -1.45
C TRP A 275 27.82 -9.22 -0.97
N GLY A 276 26.68 -8.91 -1.59
CA GLY A 276 25.66 -8.00 -1.05
C GLY A 276 24.55 -8.84 -0.41
N TYR A 277 24.07 -8.43 0.76
CA TYR A 277 23.12 -9.20 1.57
C TYR A 277 21.84 -8.40 1.78
N TYR A 278 20.71 -9.08 1.71
CA TYR A 278 19.40 -8.57 2.11
C TYR A 278 18.53 -9.72 2.61
N CYS A 279 17.41 -9.41 3.24
CA CYS A 279 16.44 -10.40 3.70
C CYS A 279 15.00 -9.91 3.53
N THR A 280 14.08 -10.83 3.25
CA THR A 280 12.65 -10.53 3.31
C THR A 280 12.20 -10.37 4.75
N ASP A 281 11.13 -9.61 4.95
CA ASP A 281 10.56 -9.38 6.27
C ASP A 281 9.45 -10.37 6.62
N ARG A 282 9.12 -10.49 7.91
CA ARG A 282 7.84 -11.03 8.35
C ARG A 282 6.91 -9.85 8.69
N THR A 283 6.22 -9.34 7.68
CA THR A 283 5.30 -8.21 7.79
C THR A 283 4.16 -8.50 8.76
N ASP A 284 3.87 -7.55 9.66
CA ASP A 284 2.84 -7.61 10.71
C ASP A 284 2.86 -8.90 11.57
N TYR A 285 4.04 -9.48 11.76
CA TYR A 285 4.17 -10.81 12.32
C TYR A 285 3.78 -10.92 13.80
N GLN A 286 2.86 -11.84 14.09
CA GLN A 286 2.41 -12.16 15.44
C GLN A 286 2.86 -13.57 15.85
N PRO A 287 3.86 -13.71 16.75
CA PRO A 287 4.29 -15.03 17.21
C PRO A 287 3.19 -15.71 18.04
N THR A 288 2.98 -17.01 17.82
CA THR A 288 1.95 -17.79 18.51
C THR A 288 2.53 -18.61 19.65
N VAL A 289 3.60 -19.37 19.41
CA VAL A 289 4.27 -20.20 20.43
C VAL A 289 5.69 -19.71 20.67
N LEU A 290 6.01 -19.38 21.91
CA LEU A 290 7.31 -18.92 22.36
C LEU A 290 7.97 -19.94 23.28
N GLY A 291 9.20 -20.31 22.98
CA GLY A 291 10.07 -21.09 23.85
C GLY A 291 10.81 -20.18 24.83
N VAL A 292 10.55 -20.34 26.12
CA VAL A 292 11.26 -19.62 27.19
C VAL A 292 12.16 -20.61 27.91
N PHE A 293 13.47 -20.38 27.88
CA PHE A 293 14.41 -21.33 28.47
C PHE A 293 15.57 -20.66 29.18
N ARG A 294 16.24 -21.43 30.04
CA ARG A 294 17.48 -21.03 30.69
C ARG A 294 18.44 -22.20 30.75
N CYS A 295 19.69 -21.96 30.35
CA CYS A 295 20.80 -22.88 30.55
C CYS A 295 21.93 -22.19 31.33
N GLU A 296 22.76 -22.99 31.98
CA GLU A 296 24.08 -22.60 32.45
C GLU A 296 25.13 -23.46 31.74
N HIS A 297 26.18 -22.84 31.24
CA HIS A 297 27.42 -23.47 30.75
C HIS A 297 28.54 -22.45 30.91
N ASP A 298 29.76 -22.92 31.15
CA ASP A 298 30.93 -22.03 31.25
C ASP A 298 31.27 -21.37 29.89
N ASP A 299 30.75 -21.93 28.79
CA ASP A 299 30.86 -21.37 27.44
C ASP A 299 29.59 -21.60 26.61
N ARG A 300 28.73 -20.58 26.47
CA ARG A 300 27.49 -20.60 25.69
C ARG A 300 27.73 -20.92 24.22
N TYR A 301 28.84 -20.47 23.61
CA TYR A 301 29.11 -20.71 22.19
C TYR A 301 29.53 -22.16 21.89
N ALA A 302 29.80 -22.94 22.94
CA ALA A 302 30.01 -24.37 22.84
C ALA A 302 28.67 -25.13 22.75
N CYS A 303 27.56 -24.52 23.15
CA CYS A 303 26.25 -25.18 23.12
C CYS A 303 25.52 -24.90 21.80
N GLN A 304 25.09 -25.96 21.12
CA GLN A 304 24.10 -25.92 20.03
C GLN A 304 22.73 -26.30 20.58
N TYR A 305 21.70 -25.60 20.12
CA TYR A 305 20.32 -25.81 20.52
C TYR A 305 19.53 -26.36 19.37
N GLN A 306 18.61 -27.26 19.68
CA GLN A 306 17.51 -27.54 18.78
C GLN A 306 16.22 -27.62 19.60
N PHE A 307 15.18 -27.02 19.05
CA PHE A 307 13.83 -27.15 19.55
C PHE A 307 13.01 -27.92 18.53
N GLY A 308 12.02 -28.67 18.98
CA GLY A 308 11.22 -29.45 18.06
C GLY A 308 9.97 -30.03 18.68
N ILE A 309 9.15 -30.65 17.82
CA ILE A 309 7.87 -31.26 18.16
C ILE A 309 7.90 -32.73 17.79
N GLY A 310 7.39 -33.58 18.68
CA GLY A 310 7.38 -35.03 18.53
C GLY A 310 8.51 -35.75 19.30
N ASP A 311 8.85 -36.96 18.85
CA ASP A 311 9.95 -37.73 19.46
C ASP A 311 11.28 -37.08 19.08
N TYR A 312 12.12 -36.74 20.06
CA TYR A 312 13.40 -36.09 19.82
C TYR A 312 14.42 -36.93 19.01
N ASN A 313 14.18 -38.23 18.84
CA ASN A 313 14.98 -39.10 17.96
C ASN A 313 14.45 -39.15 16.51
N ASP A 314 13.19 -38.78 16.30
CA ASP A 314 12.50 -38.76 15.02
C ASP A 314 11.47 -37.61 15.01
N PRO A 315 11.95 -36.35 15.03
CA PRO A 315 11.08 -35.21 15.24
C PRO A 315 10.15 -35.00 14.05
N LEU A 316 8.92 -34.59 14.33
CA LEU A 316 7.96 -34.16 13.30
C LEU A 316 8.39 -32.83 12.69
N TRP A 317 8.94 -31.96 13.54
CA TRP A 317 9.56 -30.70 13.17
C TRP A 317 10.67 -30.36 14.16
N SER A 318 11.72 -29.72 13.67
CA SER A 318 12.79 -29.23 14.53
C SER A 318 13.57 -28.10 13.87
N GLU A 319 14.06 -27.16 14.67
CA GLU A 319 14.88 -26.03 14.24
C GLU A 319 16.07 -25.86 15.17
N ASP A 320 17.25 -25.66 14.58
CA ASP A 320 18.49 -25.40 15.31
C ASP A 320 18.61 -23.88 15.53
N PHE A 321 19.00 -23.47 16.74
CA PHE A 321 19.18 -22.06 17.09
C PHE A 321 20.62 -21.78 17.56
N PHE A 322 21.06 -20.53 17.35
CA PHE A 322 22.34 -20.01 17.81
C PHE A 322 23.57 -20.67 17.13
N ASP A 323 23.42 -21.17 15.90
CA ASP A 323 24.53 -21.76 15.14
C ASP A 323 25.39 -20.71 14.41
N TRP A 324 25.96 -19.79 15.18
CA TRP A 324 26.76 -18.68 14.66
C TRP A 324 28.23 -19.08 14.42
N TYR A 325 28.88 -18.47 13.42
CA TYR A 325 30.29 -18.69 13.06
C TYR A 325 31.31 -18.10 14.05
N ALA A 326 30.87 -17.23 14.98
CA ALA A 326 31.70 -16.51 15.93
C ALA A 326 32.86 -17.34 16.52
N ASN A 327 34.06 -16.73 16.60
CA ASN A 327 35.31 -17.42 16.91
C ASN A 327 35.23 -18.21 18.23
N ALA A 328 35.20 -19.53 18.08
CA ALA A 328 34.88 -20.51 19.11
C ALA A 328 35.99 -20.70 20.16
N ASN A 329 36.66 -19.63 20.61
CA ASN A 329 37.79 -19.69 21.54
C ASN A 329 37.68 -18.72 22.72
N THR A 330 36.61 -17.92 22.80
CA THR A 330 36.34 -17.02 23.94
C THR A 330 35.10 -17.48 24.68
N ALA A 331 35.30 -17.97 25.91
CA ALA A 331 34.23 -18.44 26.76
C ALA A 331 33.27 -17.29 27.11
N ARG A 332 31.97 -17.52 26.90
CA ARG A 332 30.92 -16.55 27.23
C ARG A 332 29.87 -17.19 28.12
N THR A 333 29.56 -16.56 29.25
CA THR A 333 28.50 -17.02 30.13
C THR A 333 27.11 -16.65 29.61
N TYR A 334 26.10 -17.40 30.05
CA TYR A 334 24.68 -17.13 29.78
C TYR A 334 24.21 -15.79 30.33
N PRO A 335 23.10 -15.24 29.79
CA PRO A 335 22.42 -14.13 30.45
C PRO A 335 21.87 -14.59 31.81
N ALA A 336 21.72 -13.66 32.74
CA ALA A 336 21.12 -13.96 34.05
C ALA A 336 19.59 -14.15 33.98
N SER A 337 18.95 -13.72 32.88
CA SER A 337 17.53 -13.88 32.57
C SER A 337 17.27 -15.09 31.67
N ASN A 338 15.99 -15.42 31.45
CA ASN A 338 15.62 -16.39 30.42
C ASN A 338 15.92 -15.83 29.02
N ILE A 339 16.12 -16.75 28.08
CA ILE A 339 16.15 -16.49 26.65
C ILE A 339 14.78 -16.87 26.10
N VAL A 340 14.23 -16.02 25.23
CA VAL A 340 12.98 -16.29 24.52
C VAL A 340 13.31 -16.49 23.05
N ILE A 341 12.74 -17.55 22.48
CA ILE A 341 12.78 -17.85 21.05
C ILE A 341 11.37 -18.08 20.55
N ASP A 342 11.23 -17.99 19.24
CA ASP A 342 9.96 -18.19 18.56
C ASP A 342 9.90 -19.58 17.93
N LEU A 343 8.87 -20.35 18.30
CA LEU A 343 8.63 -21.72 17.85
C LEU A 343 7.37 -21.82 16.99
N THR A 344 6.84 -20.67 16.54
CA THR A 344 5.61 -20.56 15.76
C THR A 344 5.64 -21.42 14.49
N ASP A 345 6.79 -21.52 13.82
CA ASP A 345 6.94 -22.32 12.59
C ASP A 345 6.75 -23.83 12.84
N GLY A 346 6.87 -24.28 14.09
CA GLY A 346 6.58 -25.65 14.49
C GLY A 346 5.10 -25.93 14.73
N VAL A 347 4.25 -24.91 14.91
CA VAL A 347 2.87 -25.08 15.43
C VAL A 347 2.01 -26.01 14.56
N SER A 348 2.20 -26.01 13.25
CA SER A 348 1.48 -26.91 12.33
C SER A 348 1.75 -28.40 12.57
N TYR A 349 2.81 -28.72 13.32
CA TYR A 349 3.21 -30.09 13.64
C TYR A 349 2.72 -30.54 15.02
N LEU A 350 2.10 -29.64 15.81
CA LEU A 350 1.44 -30.02 17.05
C LEU A 350 0.20 -30.85 16.74
N ASP A 351 0.02 -31.93 17.48
CA ASP A 351 -1.19 -32.73 17.44
C ASP A 351 -2.35 -31.81 17.86
N PRO A 352 -3.49 -31.80 17.15
CA PRO A 352 -4.61 -30.95 17.51
C PRO A 352 -5.22 -31.25 18.90
N LEU A 353 -4.96 -32.43 19.46
CA LEU A 353 -5.26 -32.78 20.86
C LEU A 353 -4.10 -32.46 21.82
N MET A 354 -3.05 -31.81 21.33
CA MET A 354 -1.79 -31.48 22.02
C MET A 354 -1.10 -32.71 22.64
N GLN A 355 -1.21 -33.89 22.02
CA GLN A 355 -0.68 -35.13 22.58
C GLN A 355 0.82 -35.35 22.31
N ASN A 356 1.40 -34.65 21.35
CA ASN A 356 2.83 -34.74 21.06
C ASN A 356 3.63 -33.72 21.88
N GLN A 357 4.85 -34.11 22.25
CA GLN A 357 5.70 -33.34 23.15
C GLN A 357 6.47 -32.27 22.39
N LEU A 358 6.62 -31.10 23.00
CA LEU A 358 7.65 -30.14 22.64
C LEU A 358 8.95 -30.56 23.34
N TYR A 359 10.07 -30.48 22.66
CA TYR A 359 11.37 -30.75 23.27
C TYR A 359 12.37 -29.64 22.99
N MET A 360 13.32 -29.53 23.91
CA MET A 360 14.55 -28.78 23.77
C MET A 360 15.71 -29.77 23.91
N ARG A 361 16.65 -29.77 22.96
CA ARG A 361 17.92 -30.49 23.07
C ARG A 361 19.10 -29.53 23.03
N VAL A 362 20.11 -29.80 23.85
CA VAL A 362 21.35 -29.02 23.92
C VAL A 362 22.54 -29.94 23.82
N HIS A 363 23.50 -29.59 22.97
CA HIS A 363 24.73 -30.35 22.78
C HIS A 363 25.96 -29.45 22.91
N ASP A 364 26.91 -29.83 23.78
CA ASP A 364 28.24 -29.23 23.75
C ASP A 364 29.02 -29.78 22.53
N ARG A 365 29.23 -28.91 21.53
CA ARG A 365 29.92 -29.23 20.28
C ARG A 365 31.45 -29.17 20.39
N ARG A 366 32.02 -28.74 21.52
CA ARG A 366 33.47 -28.59 21.74
C ARG A 366 34.03 -29.69 22.62
N THR A 367 34.24 -30.86 22.02
CA THR A 367 34.78 -32.06 22.69
C THR A 367 36.08 -31.82 23.48
N GLY A 368 36.18 -32.43 24.66
CA GLY A 368 37.40 -32.53 25.47
C GLY A 368 37.79 -31.26 26.23
N ASN A 369 36.84 -30.37 26.50
CA ASN A 369 37.09 -29.08 27.17
C ASN A 369 36.90 -29.14 28.72
N ASN A 370 36.32 -30.23 29.24
CA ASN A 370 35.88 -30.49 30.63
C ASN A 370 34.97 -29.42 31.24
N LEU A 371 34.14 -28.77 30.43
CA LEU A 371 33.12 -27.82 30.84
C LEU A 371 31.76 -28.54 30.80
N ASP A 372 31.08 -28.61 31.94
CA ASP A 372 29.73 -29.16 32.03
C ASP A 372 28.73 -28.01 32.21
N GLY A 373 27.50 -28.20 31.76
CA GLY A 373 26.39 -27.25 31.97
C GLY A 373 25.10 -27.92 32.42
N GLN A 374 24.01 -27.15 32.45
CA GLN A 374 22.66 -27.63 32.77
C GLN A 374 21.59 -26.87 32.00
N ILE A 375 20.55 -27.57 31.54
CA ILE A 375 19.24 -26.98 31.24
C ILE A 375 18.56 -26.75 32.58
N ILE A 376 18.18 -25.52 32.90
CA ILE A 376 17.66 -25.12 34.21
C ILE A 376 16.16 -24.87 34.16
N ASP A 377 15.69 -24.33 33.05
CA ASP A 377 14.28 -24.05 32.83
C ASP A 377 13.95 -24.22 31.36
N PHE A 378 12.75 -24.72 31.08
CA PHE A 378 12.18 -24.80 29.75
C PHE A 378 10.65 -24.75 29.86
N THR A 379 10.06 -23.70 29.30
CA THR A 379 8.63 -23.41 29.31
C THR A 379 8.18 -23.03 27.89
N ALA A 380 7.00 -23.46 27.49
CA ALA A 380 6.33 -22.93 26.32
C ALA A 380 5.22 -21.96 26.75
N VAL A 381 5.24 -20.77 26.17
CA VAL A 381 4.24 -19.73 26.37
C VAL A 381 3.52 -19.54 25.04
N GLU A 382 2.19 -19.58 25.06
CA GLU A 382 1.36 -19.37 23.89
C GLU A 382 0.34 -18.26 24.24
N SER A 383 0.06 -17.36 23.30
CA SER A 383 -0.71 -16.13 23.53
C SER A 383 -2.24 -16.30 23.52
N THR A 384 -2.74 -17.41 22.96
CA THR A 384 -4.17 -17.75 22.77
C THR A 384 -4.66 -18.93 23.61
N TRP A 385 -3.76 -19.65 24.30
CA TRP A 385 -4.00 -20.86 25.04
C TRP A 385 -4.17 -20.53 26.52
N PRO A 386 -5.09 -21.19 27.24
CA PRO A 386 -5.36 -20.87 28.63
C PRO A 386 -4.23 -21.20 29.63
N ALA A 387 -3.06 -21.69 29.20
CA ALA A 387 -1.98 -22.09 30.11
C ALA A 387 -0.56 -22.03 29.49
N SER A 388 0.40 -21.53 30.27
CA SER A 388 1.83 -21.78 30.09
C SER A 388 2.17 -23.20 30.58
N ASN A 389 2.89 -23.99 29.77
CA ASN A 389 3.31 -25.34 30.16
C ASN A 389 4.82 -25.32 30.45
N SER A 390 5.25 -25.84 31.60
CA SER A 390 6.66 -25.92 32.01
C SER A 390 7.14 -27.37 32.09
N SER A 391 8.36 -27.62 31.60
CA SER A 391 8.96 -28.95 31.64
C SER A 391 9.24 -29.36 33.08
N LEU A 392 8.99 -30.62 33.40
CA LEU A 392 9.32 -31.21 34.70
C LEU A 392 10.72 -31.85 34.73
N ASP A 393 11.41 -31.90 33.58
CA ASP A 393 12.72 -32.55 33.46
C ASP A 393 13.87 -31.72 34.06
N PRO A 394 13.92 -30.37 33.92
CA PRO A 394 14.99 -29.57 34.51
C PRO A 394 15.11 -29.69 36.05
N PRO A 395 16.36 -29.69 36.60
CA PRO A 395 17.61 -29.46 35.88
C PRO A 395 18.15 -30.72 35.17
N VAL A 396 18.53 -30.58 33.89
CA VAL A 396 19.12 -31.65 33.07
C VAL A 396 20.60 -31.34 32.81
N PRO A 397 21.57 -32.20 33.20
CA PRO A 397 22.98 -31.99 32.92
C PRO A 397 23.31 -32.00 31.42
N ILE A 398 24.15 -31.05 30.99
CA ILE A 398 24.79 -30.97 29.68
C ILE A 398 26.22 -31.50 29.86
N PRO A 399 26.52 -32.76 29.48
CA PRO A 399 27.84 -33.35 29.68
C PRO A 399 28.86 -32.90 28.63
N ASP A 400 30.12 -32.73 29.03
CA ASP A 400 31.25 -32.70 28.08
C ASP A 400 31.32 -34.05 27.32
N ASP A 401 31.54 -33.99 26.01
CA ASP A 401 31.61 -35.11 25.05
C ASP A 401 30.28 -35.80 24.64
N THR A 402 29.74 -35.38 23.49
CA THR A 402 28.95 -36.15 22.48
C THR A 402 27.52 -36.61 22.81
N LEU A 403 26.99 -36.33 24.01
CA LEU A 403 25.60 -36.66 24.36
C LEU A 403 24.77 -35.38 24.50
N TYR A 404 23.64 -35.33 23.81
CA TYR A 404 22.64 -34.27 23.98
C TYR A 404 21.99 -34.37 25.37
N ALA A 405 21.77 -33.23 26.00
CA ALA A 405 20.82 -33.06 27.09
C ALA A 405 19.43 -32.78 26.50
N TYR A 406 18.37 -33.32 27.10
CA TYR A 406 17.00 -33.16 26.61
C TYR A 406 16.07 -32.76 27.74
N ALA A 407 15.21 -31.79 27.48
CA ALA A 407 14.06 -31.47 28.30
C ALA A 407 12.81 -31.55 27.42
N THR A 408 11.78 -32.23 27.90
CA THR A 408 10.51 -32.44 27.20
C THR A 408 9.37 -31.76 27.95
N LEU A 409 8.37 -31.33 27.19
CA LEU A 409 7.20 -30.64 27.68
C LEU A 409 5.98 -31.24 26.98
N GLU A 410 5.01 -31.69 27.78
CA GLU A 410 3.67 -31.97 27.26
C GLU A 410 2.87 -30.67 27.25
N ILE A 411 2.34 -30.32 26.10
CA ILE A 411 1.39 -29.23 25.98
C ILE A 411 0.03 -29.81 26.36
N THR A 412 -0.59 -29.32 27.44
CA THR A 412 -1.92 -29.82 27.83
C THR A 412 -3.02 -28.86 27.37
N GLN A 413 -4.10 -29.42 26.83
CA GLN A 413 -5.32 -28.67 26.52
C GLN A 413 -5.81 -27.94 27.78
N GLY A 414 -6.03 -26.62 27.67
CA GLY A 414 -6.61 -25.82 28.74
C GLY A 414 -8.01 -26.31 29.14
N SER A 415 -8.52 -25.84 30.28
CA SER A 415 -9.91 -26.13 30.68
C SER A 415 -10.89 -25.50 29.67
N GLY A 416 -11.62 -26.32 28.91
CA GLY A 416 -12.67 -25.88 27.97
C GLY A 416 -13.72 -26.96 27.74
N THR A 417 -14.73 -26.67 26.91
CA THR A 417 -15.90 -27.53 26.67
C THR A 417 -15.80 -28.20 25.31
N THR A 418 -15.65 -29.52 25.26
CA THR A 418 -15.63 -30.28 23.99
C THR A 418 -17.03 -30.45 23.39
N ILE A 419 -17.16 -30.17 22.09
CA ILE A 419 -18.40 -30.24 21.30
C ILE A 419 -18.20 -31.17 20.09
N LEU A 420 -19.20 -32.00 19.79
CA LEU A 420 -19.25 -32.85 18.59
C LEU A 420 -20.71 -33.18 18.21
N GLY A 421 -20.99 -33.36 16.92
CA GLY A 421 -22.30 -33.79 16.41
C GLY A 421 -23.40 -32.74 16.47
N GLU A 422 -24.63 -33.15 16.78
CA GLU A 422 -25.78 -32.24 16.84
C GLU A 422 -25.72 -31.29 18.04
N VAL A 423 -25.95 -30.00 17.79
CA VAL A 423 -25.88 -28.91 18.79
C VAL A 423 -27.15 -28.06 18.80
N SER A 424 -27.55 -27.60 19.98
CA SER A 424 -28.65 -26.64 20.19
C SER A 424 -28.57 -26.04 21.60
N GLY A 425 -29.41 -25.05 21.90
CA GLY A 425 -29.44 -24.39 23.20
C GLY A 425 -28.55 -23.15 23.26
N THR A 426 -27.92 -22.89 24.41
CA THR A 426 -27.15 -21.66 24.66
C THR A 426 -25.69 -21.99 24.98
N TRP A 427 -24.76 -21.32 24.31
CA TRP A 427 -23.35 -21.30 24.64
C TRP A 427 -23.00 -19.96 25.28
N SER A 428 -22.25 -20.00 26.38
CA SER A 428 -21.96 -18.84 27.24
C SER A 428 -20.47 -18.76 27.55
N PRO A 429 -19.90 -17.55 27.73
CA PRO A 429 -18.48 -17.37 28.00
C PRO A 429 -17.98 -18.04 29.30
N GLU A 430 -18.87 -18.40 30.23
CA GLU A 430 -18.52 -19.16 31.45
C GLU A 430 -17.88 -20.54 31.16
N ASN A 431 -18.12 -21.08 29.96
CA ASN A 431 -17.65 -22.39 29.53
C ASN A 431 -16.56 -22.31 28.46
N ASN A 432 -16.01 -21.11 28.24
CA ASN A 432 -14.97 -20.89 27.24
C ASN A 432 -13.69 -21.67 27.54
N PRO A 433 -12.95 -22.05 26.49
CA PRO A 433 -13.39 -22.07 25.09
C PRO A 433 -14.24 -23.32 24.77
N TYR A 434 -15.10 -23.22 23.77
CA TYR A 434 -15.80 -24.36 23.17
C TYR A 434 -14.92 -24.99 22.10
N TYR A 435 -14.41 -26.20 22.36
CA TYR A 435 -13.56 -26.95 21.44
C TYR A 435 -14.41 -27.85 20.54
N VAL A 436 -14.52 -27.49 19.26
CA VAL A 436 -15.29 -28.23 18.26
C VAL A 436 -14.42 -29.32 17.62
N MET A 437 -14.91 -30.55 17.63
CA MET A 437 -14.29 -31.73 17.03
C MET A 437 -15.10 -32.17 15.81
N GLY A 438 -14.54 -31.97 14.62
CA GLY A 438 -15.17 -32.28 13.34
C GLY A 438 -16.40 -31.39 13.07
N ASP A 439 -17.29 -31.88 12.21
CA ASP A 439 -18.51 -31.15 11.88
C ASP A 439 -19.53 -31.19 13.04
N ILE A 440 -20.13 -30.03 13.28
CA ILE A 440 -21.28 -29.87 14.16
C ILE A 440 -22.47 -29.36 13.39
N THR A 441 -23.66 -29.76 13.82
CA THR A 441 -24.90 -29.49 13.08
C THR A 441 -25.97 -28.93 14.00
N ILE A 442 -26.60 -27.83 13.61
CA ILE A 442 -27.87 -27.38 14.19
C ILE A 442 -28.99 -28.09 13.42
N PRO A 443 -29.67 -29.08 14.02
CA PRO A 443 -30.63 -29.89 13.29
C PRO A 443 -31.92 -29.12 12.98
N GLU A 444 -32.66 -29.57 11.96
CA GLU A 444 -33.94 -29.00 11.52
C GLU A 444 -34.86 -28.57 12.70
N GLY A 445 -35.33 -27.32 12.65
CA GLY A 445 -36.25 -26.74 13.64
C GLY A 445 -35.63 -26.41 15.01
N SER A 446 -34.32 -26.59 15.17
CA SER A 446 -33.59 -26.25 16.40
C SER A 446 -32.96 -24.86 16.33
N THR A 447 -32.57 -24.35 17.49
CA THR A 447 -31.85 -23.07 17.60
C THR A 447 -30.60 -23.25 18.45
N LEU A 448 -29.47 -22.72 17.96
CA LEU A 448 -28.27 -22.49 18.74
C LEU A 448 -28.14 -20.98 18.99
N THR A 449 -27.94 -20.60 20.24
CA THR A 449 -27.65 -19.23 20.67
C THR A 449 -26.25 -19.18 21.25
N ILE A 450 -25.42 -18.28 20.75
CA ILE A 450 -24.04 -18.08 21.22
C ILE A 450 -23.99 -16.66 21.80
N GLU A 451 -23.70 -16.57 23.10
CA GLU A 451 -23.69 -15.30 23.82
C GLU A 451 -22.38 -14.51 23.60
N PRO A 452 -22.38 -13.18 23.80
CA PRO A 452 -21.20 -12.34 23.68
C PRO A 452 -19.97 -12.86 24.45
N GLY A 453 -18.79 -12.68 23.87
CA GLY A 453 -17.50 -13.11 24.42
C GLY A 453 -17.26 -14.62 24.35
N THR A 454 -18.16 -15.42 23.76
CA THR A 454 -17.96 -16.87 23.60
C THR A 454 -16.85 -17.16 22.57
N GLN A 455 -15.98 -18.12 22.87
CA GLN A 455 -14.91 -18.58 21.98
C GLN A 455 -15.25 -19.97 21.43
N VAL A 456 -15.34 -20.10 20.12
CA VAL A 456 -15.59 -21.35 19.38
C VAL A 456 -14.33 -21.71 18.60
N MET A 457 -13.61 -22.72 19.10
CA MET A 457 -12.30 -23.13 18.62
C MET A 457 -12.37 -24.50 17.93
N PHE A 458 -12.12 -24.56 16.62
CA PHE A 458 -12.11 -25.81 15.87
C PHE A 458 -10.76 -26.52 16.02
N LEU A 459 -10.77 -27.71 16.63
CA LEU A 459 -9.55 -28.49 16.87
C LEU A 459 -9.08 -29.24 15.64
N GLU A 460 -10.00 -29.69 14.79
CA GLU A 460 -9.69 -30.33 13.51
C GLU A 460 -10.51 -29.67 12.41
N TYR A 461 -10.23 -30.01 11.16
CA TYR A 461 -11.01 -29.51 10.03
C TYR A 461 -12.48 -29.98 10.15
N GLY A 462 -13.37 -29.01 10.31
CA GLY A 462 -14.82 -29.21 10.42
C GLY A 462 -15.54 -27.87 10.43
N GLY A 463 -16.85 -27.88 10.24
CA GLY A 463 -17.69 -26.68 10.14
C GLY A 463 -18.89 -26.67 11.07
N LEU A 464 -19.65 -25.57 11.03
CA LEU A 464 -20.96 -25.44 11.66
C LEU A 464 -22.04 -25.46 10.59
N ASN A 465 -22.73 -26.59 10.47
CA ASN A 465 -23.84 -26.78 9.54
C ASN A 465 -25.15 -26.31 10.17
N VAL A 466 -25.87 -25.42 9.48
CA VAL A 466 -27.21 -24.94 9.86
C VAL A 466 -28.19 -25.51 8.84
N GLU A 467 -28.89 -26.58 9.22
CA GLU A 467 -29.77 -27.33 8.33
C GLU A 467 -31.10 -26.60 8.04
N ASN A 468 -31.90 -27.22 7.17
CA ASN A 468 -33.22 -26.76 6.76
C ASN A 468 -34.08 -26.22 7.94
N GLY A 469 -34.40 -24.93 7.90
CA GLY A 469 -35.21 -24.25 8.91
C GLY A 469 -34.58 -24.15 10.32
N ALA A 470 -33.34 -24.60 10.52
CA ALA A 470 -32.60 -24.39 11.75
C ALA A 470 -32.17 -22.92 11.88
N ASN A 471 -31.92 -22.47 13.11
CA ASN A 471 -31.65 -21.07 13.40
C ASN A 471 -30.36 -20.91 14.21
N LEU A 472 -29.44 -20.08 13.72
CA LEU A 472 -28.24 -19.67 14.45
C LEU A 472 -28.40 -18.23 14.95
N GLN A 473 -28.21 -18.03 16.25
CA GLN A 473 -28.17 -16.70 16.88
C GLN A 473 -26.79 -16.49 17.48
N ALA A 474 -25.83 -16.08 16.66
CA ALA A 474 -24.49 -15.68 17.11
C ALA A 474 -24.44 -14.14 17.16
N VAL A 475 -24.69 -13.57 18.35
CA VAL A 475 -24.84 -12.13 18.52
C VAL A 475 -23.93 -11.68 19.66
N GLY A 476 -22.77 -11.14 19.30
CA GLY A 476 -21.79 -10.57 20.20
C GLY A 476 -22.06 -9.10 20.52
N THR A 477 -21.02 -8.39 20.97
CA THR A 477 -21.02 -6.93 21.12
C THR A 477 -19.65 -6.36 20.74
N THR A 478 -19.53 -5.05 20.54
CA THR A 478 -18.23 -4.39 20.28
C THR A 478 -17.18 -4.67 21.34
N ASP A 479 -17.58 -4.73 22.62
CA ASP A 479 -16.65 -4.98 23.74
C ASP A 479 -16.33 -6.47 23.90
N ASP A 480 -17.30 -7.34 23.60
CA ASP A 480 -17.21 -8.79 23.77
C ASP A 480 -17.65 -9.51 22.48
N PRO A 481 -16.85 -9.49 21.41
CA PRO A 481 -17.19 -10.20 20.18
C PRO A 481 -17.13 -11.71 20.38
N ILE A 482 -17.92 -12.46 19.59
CA ILE A 482 -17.83 -13.92 19.54
C ILE A 482 -16.67 -14.30 18.62
N LEU A 483 -15.79 -15.21 19.05
CA LEU A 483 -14.68 -15.69 18.22
C LEU A 483 -15.01 -17.05 17.60
N PHE A 484 -14.91 -17.14 16.28
CA PHE A 484 -14.83 -18.39 15.52
C PHE A 484 -13.46 -18.49 14.87
N SER A 485 -12.68 -19.49 15.26
CA SER A 485 -11.31 -19.68 14.77
C SER A 485 -10.91 -21.14 14.86
N PRO A 486 -10.03 -21.65 13.99
CA PRO A 486 -9.37 -22.92 14.26
C PRO A 486 -8.34 -22.71 15.36
N LEU A 487 -7.99 -23.78 16.07
CA LEU A 487 -6.87 -23.76 17.01
C LEU A 487 -5.52 -23.75 16.26
N ILE A 488 -5.46 -24.42 15.11
CA ILE A 488 -4.28 -24.49 14.25
C ILE A 488 -4.61 -23.83 12.90
N TYR A 489 -4.09 -22.63 12.68
CA TYR A 489 -4.43 -21.80 11.51
C TYR A 489 -4.10 -22.49 10.17
N ALA A 490 -3.01 -23.27 10.12
CA ALA A 490 -2.62 -24.02 8.92
C ALA A 490 -3.67 -25.06 8.46
N ILE A 491 -4.45 -25.59 9.41
CA ILE A 491 -5.54 -26.54 9.13
C ILE A 491 -6.78 -25.80 8.65
N GLY A 492 -7.10 -24.65 9.24
CA GLY A 492 -8.35 -23.93 8.98
C GLY A 492 -9.57 -24.62 9.59
N TRP A 493 -10.76 -24.10 9.28
CA TRP A 493 -12.05 -24.72 9.60
C TRP A 493 -13.04 -24.46 8.46
N HIS A 494 -14.05 -25.31 8.28
CA HIS A 494 -14.88 -25.30 7.06
C HIS A 494 -15.85 -24.10 6.97
N GLY A 495 -15.91 -23.25 7.99
CA GLY A 495 -16.82 -22.12 8.05
C GLY A 495 -18.21 -22.49 8.59
N ILE A 496 -19.13 -21.53 8.49
CA ILE A 496 -20.54 -21.67 8.85
C ILE A 496 -21.34 -21.87 7.57
N ARG A 497 -22.07 -22.98 7.50
CA ARG A 497 -22.79 -23.44 6.30
C ARG A 497 -24.29 -23.33 6.51
N PHE A 498 -24.92 -22.33 5.90
CA PHE A 498 -26.37 -22.19 5.87
C PHE A 498 -26.93 -22.88 4.62
N ASP A 499 -27.71 -23.94 4.81
CA ASP A 499 -28.39 -24.66 3.73
C ASP A 499 -29.90 -24.70 3.98
N ASN A 500 -30.62 -23.82 3.30
CA ASN A 500 -32.06 -23.61 3.46
C ASN A 500 -32.47 -23.37 4.94
N ALA A 501 -31.59 -22.70 5.68
CA ALA A 501 -31.75 -22.40 7.09
C ALA A 501 -32.81 -21.30 7.31
N SER A 502 -33.07 -20.96 8.57
CA SER A 502 -33.96 -19.85 8.90
C SER A 502 -33.33 -18.50 8.52
N ASP A 503 -34.06 -17.68 7.75
CA ASP A 503 -33.75 -16.26 7.52
C ASP A 503 -33.68 -15.43 8.83
N ALA A 504 -34.17 -15.98 9.95
CA ALA A 504 -34.01 -15.36 11.26
C ALA A 504 -32.59 -15.48 11.81
N SER A 505 -31.71 -16.24 11.16
CA SER A 505 -30.34 -16.45 11.61
C SER A 505 -29.54 -15.15 11.59
N ARG A 506 -28.69 -14.95 12.60
CA ARG A 506 -27.90 -13.73 12.79
C ARG A 506 -26.47 -14.09 13.13
N ILE A 507 -25.55 -13.43 12.43
CA ILE A 507 -24.13 -13.35 12.75
C ILE A 507 -23.81 -11.88 12.93
N GLU A 508 -23.61 -11.47 14.18
CA GLU A 508 -23.44 -10.07 14.55
C GLU A 508 -22.33 -9.91 15.60
N TYR A 509 -21.44 -8.93 15.42
CA TYR A 509 -20.28 -8.71 16.32
C TYR A 509 -19.45 -9.99 16.55
N CYS A 510 -19.14 -10.69 15.47
CA CYS A 510 -18.33 -11.90 15.48
C CYS A 510 -16.98 -11.65 14.78
N ASN A 511 -15.93 -12.29 15.29
CA ASN A 511 -14.63 -12.41 14.65
C ASN A 511 -14.55 -13.81 14.02
N LEU A 512 -14.61 -13.90 12.70
CA LEU A 512 -14.49 -15.15 11.94
C LEU A 512 -13.11 -15.17 11.27
N ARG A 513 -12.23 -16.04 11.75
CA ARG A 513 -10.83 -16.06 11.33
C ARG A 513 -10.43 -17.40 10.73
N TYR A 514 -9.60 -17.38 9.70
CA TYR A 514 -8.97 -18.59 9.14
C TYR A 514 -9.97 -19.67 8.69
N GLY A 515 -11.14 -19.25 8.20
CA GLY A 515 -12.06 -20.13 7.49
C GLY A 515 -11.39 -20.69 6.24
N LYS A 516 -11.63 -21.95 5.91
CA LYS A 516 -10.98 -22.66 4.81
C LYS A 516 -11.98 -23.62 4.17
N ALA A 517 -12.49 -23.23 3.01
CA ALA A 517 -13.37 -24.07 2.20
C ALA A 517 -12.52 -24.88 1.21
N ILE A 518 -12.47 -26.19 1.41
CA ILE A 518 -11.81 -27.14 0.49
C ILE A 518 -12.78 -28.27 0.14
N GLY A 519 -12.70 -28.77 -1.08
CA GLY A 519 -13.57 -29.83 -1.57
C GLY A 519 -13.87 -29.67 -3.05
N ASP A 520 -15.03 -30.16 -3.49
CA ASP A 520 -15.57 -29.95 -4.83
C ASP A 520 -16.98 -29.33 -4.71
N GLY A 521 -17.39 -28.48 -5.66
CA GLY A 521 -18.77 -28.00 -5.74
C GLY A 521 -19.08 -26.93 -4.68
N THR A 522 -20.06 -27.16 -3.81
CA THR A 522 -20.40 -26.16 -2.76
C THR A 522 -19.46 -26.19 -1.56
N ASP A 523 -18.69 -27.26 -1.39
CA ASP A 523 -17.79 -27.43 -0.23
C ASP A 523 -16.55 -26.53 -0.31
N GLU A 524 -16.17 -26.08 -1.51
CA GLU A 524 -15.07 -25.16 -1.79
C GLU A 524 -15.49 -23.68 -1.84
N CYS A 525 -16.75 -23.38 -1.55
CA CYS A 525 -17.31 -22.03 -1.57
C CYS A 525 -17.38 -21.43 -0.16
N GLY A 526 -17.15 -20.13 0.02
CA GLY A 526 -17.42 -19.42 1.28
C GLY A 526 -16.51 -19.86 2.43
N GLY A 527 -15.31 -19.29 2.52
CA GLY A 527 -14.31 -19.71 3.51
C GLY A 527 -14.80 -19.56 4.95
N ALA A 528 -15.44 -18.43 5.28
CA ALA A 528 -16.07 -18.20 6.59
C ALA A 528 -17.56 -18.51 6.60
N ILE A 529 -18.30 -18.07 5.57
CA ILE A 529 -19.76 -18.14 5.52
C ILE A 529 -20.22 -18.58 4.13
N PHE A 530 -21.05 -19.61 4.09
CA PHE A 530 -21.74 -20.05 2.89
C PHE A 530 -23.25 -19.95 3.10
N CYS A 531 -23.96 -19.32 2.15
CA CYS A 531 -25.40 -19.17 2.15
C CYS A 531 -26.01 -19.80 0.88
N SER A 532 -26.87 -20.80 1.06
CA SER A 532 -27.70 -21.39 0.01
C SER A 532 -29.17 -21.34 0.39
N GLU A 533 -30.00 -20.76 -0.48
CA GLU A 533 -31.44 -20.57 -0.28
C GLU A 533 -31.82 -19.97 1.10
N THR A 534 -30.96 -19.10 1.65
CA THR A 534 -31.10 -18.53 3.00
C THR A 534 -30.64 -17.08 3.04
N ASN A 535 -31.33 -16.23 3.80
CA ASN A 535 -31.02 -14.80 3.93
C ASN A 535 -30.67 -14.44 5.39
N PRO A 536 -29.55 -14.92 5.97
CA PRO A 536 -29.17 -14.51 7.32
C PRO A 536 -28.78 -13.02 7.38
N MET A 537 -28.81 -12.44 8.57
CA MET A 537 -28.17 -11.15 8.82
C MET A 537 -26.68 -11.34 9.10
N ILE A 538 -25.82 -10.70 8.34
CA ILE A 538 -24.35 -10.71 8.50
C ILE A 538 -23.92 -9.26 8.72
N VAL A 539 -23.83 -8.84 9.99
CA VAL A 539 -23.68 -7.41 10.34
C VAL A 539 -22.62 -7.17 11.40
N ASN A 540 -21.82 -6.11 11.31
CA ASN A 540 -20.83 -5.73 12.33
C ASN A 540 -19.78 -6.82 12.66
N ASN A 541 -19.39 -7.66 11.69
CA ASN A 541 -18.42 -8.73 11.90
C ASN A 541 -17.04 -8.34 11.38
N ASN A 542 -16.00 -8.97 11.95
CA ASN A 542 -14.68 -9.01 11.35
C ASN A 542 -14.45 -10.40 10.72
N ILE A 543 -14.18 -10.44 9.41
CA ILE A 543 -13.97 -11.69 8.66
C ILE A 543 -12.61 -11.61 7.98
N GLU A 544 -11.67 -12.42 8.44
CA GLU A 544 -10.27 -12.28 8.02
C GLU A 544 -9.51 -13.60 7.84
N PHE A 545 -8.52 -13.55 6.96
CA PHE A 545 -7.63 -14.67 6.64
C PHE A 545 -8.34 -15.94 6.16
N CYS A 546 -9.54 -15.79 5.59
CA CYS A 546 -10.32 -16.92 5.10
C CYS A 546 -9.95 -17.27 3.66
N THR A 547 -10.05 -18.55 3.32
CA THR A 547 -9.63 -19.10 2.03
C THR A 547 -10.70 -20.00 1.43
N ALA A 548 -10.92 -19.90 0.12
CA ALA A 548 -11.87 -20.72 -0.64
C ALA A 548 -11.45 -20.80 -2.12
N ALA A 549 -12.13 -21.64 -2.91
CA ALA A 549 -12.06 -21.50 -4.37
C ALA A 549 -12.89 -20.30 -4.83
N TYR A 550 -14.10 -20.16 -4.29
CA TYR A 550 -15.03 -19.06 -4.61
C TYR A 550 -15.55 -18.41 -3.32
N GLY A 551 -15.47 -17.08 -3.20
CA GLY A 551 -15.92 -16.39 -1.98
C GLY A 551 -15.00 -16.67 -0.80
N GLY A 552 -13.81 -16.08 -0.78
CA GLY A 552 -12.81 -16.32 0.28
C GLY A 552 -13.37 -16.07 1.67
N ALA A 553 -14.20 -15.05 1.86
CA ALA A 553 -14.97 -14.84 3.09
C ALA A 553 -16.41 -15.37 2.99
N ILE A 554 -17.22 -14.81 2.07
CA ILE A 554 -18.66 -15.04 1.99
C ILE A 554 -19.04 -15.53 0.60
N PHE A 555 -19.87 -16.57 0.52
CA PHE A 555 -20.47 -17.03 -0.72
C PHE A 555 -21.99 -17.09 -0.60
N CYS A 556 -22.70 -16.51 -1.58
CA CYS A 556 -24.16 -16.49 -1.66
C CYS A 556 -24.66 -17.14 -2.95
N LEU A 557 -25.50 -18.16 -2.80
CA LEU A 557 -26.19 -18.84 -3.89
C LEU A 557 -27.71 -18.78 -3.67
N ASN A 558 -28.42 -18.18 -4.63
CA ASN A 558 -29.87 -17.94 -4.52
C ASN A 558 -30.28 -17.31 -3.18
N SER A 559 -29.44 -16.41 -2.66
CA SER A 559 -29.49 -15.91 -1.30
C SER A 559 -29.28 -14.40 -1.29
N ASN A 560 -30.11 -13.67 -0.55
CA ASN A 560 -30.09 -12.21 -0.47
C ASN A 560 -29.91 -11.76 0.99
N PRO A 561 -28.83 -12.19 1.69
CA PRO A 561 -28.57 -11.73 3.05
C PRO A 561 -28.40 -10.20 3.09
N GLU A 562 -28.61 -9.63 4.28
CA GLU A 562 -28.10 -8.29 4.58
C GLU A 562 -26.62 -8.43 4.97
N ILE A 563 -25.74 -7.77 4.24
CA ILE A 563 -24.30 -7.73 4.50
C ILE A 563 -23.95 -6.27 4.80
N SER A 564 -23.90 -5.90 6.08
CA SER A 564 -23.70 -4.49 6.46
C SER A 564 -22.72 -4.25 7.60
N SER A 565 -21.99 -3.14 7.54
CA SER A 565 -21.05 -2.72 8.59
C SER A 565 -19.99 -3.77 8.97
N ASN A 566 -19.63 -4.67 8.05
CA ASN A 566 -18.59 -5.67 8.29
C ASN A 566 -17.21 -5.16 7.85
N THR A 567 -16.17 -5.68 8.50
CA THR A 567 -14.78 -5.62 8.03
C THR A 567 -14.43 -6.97 7.41
N ILE A 568 -14.10 -6.98 6.11
CA ILE A 568 -13.77 -8.19 5.34
C ILE A 568 -12.36 -7.97 4.79
N THR A 569 -11.37 -8.58 5.43
CA THR A 569 -9.95 -8.26 5.19
C THR A 569 -9.06 -9.48 5.02
N PHE A 570 -8.03 -9.40 4.18
CA PHE A 570 -7.04 -10.48 4.00
C PHE A 570 -7.63 -11.84 3.62
N ASN A 571 -8.75 -11.88 2.89
CA ASN A 571 -9.34 -13.13 2.43
C ASN A 571 -8.87 -13.46 1.02
N THR A 572 -8.75 -14.75 0.71
CA THR A 572 -8.20 -15.21 -0.56
C THR A 572 -9.14 -16.22 -1.24
N ALA A 573 -9.50 -15.96 -2.48
CA ALA A 573 -10.11 -16.94 -3.37
C ALA A 573 -9.05 -17.44 -4.37
N ALA A 574 -9.01 -18.75 -4.61
CA ALA A 574 -8.14 -19.31 -5.64
C ALA A 574 -8.66 -19.02 -7.06
N GLU A 575 -9.97 -18.84 -7.20
CA GLU A 575 -10.63 -18.43 -8.43
C GLU A 575 -11.25 -17.05 -8.19
N ASP A 576 -12.52 -16.96 -7.78
CA ASP A 576 -13.23 -15.68 -7.85
C ASP A 576 -13.75 -15.20 -6.49
N GLY A 577 -13.81 -13.89 -6.27
CA GLY A 577 -14.47 -13.30 -5.12
C GLY A 577 -13.69 -13.47 -3.83
N GLY A 578 -12.56 -12.78 -3.68
CA GLY A 578 -11.69 -12.90 -2.50
C GLY A 578 -12.43 -12.58 -1.20
N GLY A 579 -13.21 -11.49 -1.20
CA GLY A 579 -14.17 -11.18 -0.14
C GLY A 579 -15.50 -11.95 -0.34
N ILE A 580 -16.31 -11.47 -1.27
CA ILE A 580 -17.71 -11.91 -1.46
C ILE A 580 -17.90 -12.47 -2.86
N TYR A 581 -18.58 -13.62 -2.96
CA TYR A 581 -19.05 -14.16 -4.23
C TYR A 581 -20.58 -14.25 -4.25
N LEU A 582 -21.19 -13.74 -5.31
CA LEU A 582 -22.63 -13.74 -5.53
C LEU A 582 -23.01 -14.53 -6.77
N GLN A 583 -23.95 -15.46 -6.62
CA GLN A 583 -24.54 -16.20 -7.72
C GLN A 583 -26.06 -16.19 -7.63
N SER A 584 -26.72 -15.59 -8.62
CA SER A 584 -28.18 -15.42 -8.66
C SER A 584 -28.74 -14.83 -7.35
N SER A 585 -28.01 -13.88 -6.76
CA SER A 585 -28.13 -13.41 -5.39
C SER A 585 -28.04 -11.89 -5.33
N ASN A 586 -29.09 -11.22 -4.89
CA ASN A 586 -29.22 -9.76 -4.87
C ASN A 586 -29.21 -9.20 -3.43
N PRO A 587 -28.14 -9.42 -2.62
CA PRO A 587 -28.05 -8.86 -1.29
C PRO A 587 -27.92 -7.34 -1.32
N ASN A 588 -28.20 -6.73 -0.17
CA ASN A 588 -27.77 -5.37 0.13
C ASN A 588 -26.38 -5.44 0.77
N ILE A 589 -25.40 -4.81 0.14
CA ILE A 589 -24.02 -4.72 0.62
C ILE A 589 -23.77 -3.24 0.96
N ILE A 590 -23.83 -2.91 2.25
CA ILE A 590 -23.91 -1.52 2.73
C ILE A 590 -22.89 -1.25 3.84
N ASP A 591 -22.17 -0.13 3.79
CA ASP A 591 -21.31 0.31 4.91
C ASP A 591 -20.21 -0.70 5.30
N ASN A 592 -19.79 -1.57 4.38
CA ASN A 592 -18.71 -2.52 4.65
C ASN A 592 -17.35 -1.91 4.34
N THR A 593 -16.33 -2.33 5.10
CA THR A 593 -14.92 -2.13 4.77
C THR A 593 -14.37 -3.43 4.20
N ILE A 594 -14.04 -3.45 2.91
CA ILE A 594 -13.55 -4.64 2.20
C ILE A 594 -12.14 -4.31 1.68
N THR A 595 -11.12 -4.82 2.36
CA THR A 595 -9.73 -4.40 2.14
C THR A 595 -8.78 -5.58 2.02
N ASP A 596 -7.69 -5.43 1.27
CA ASP A 596 -6.61 -6.43 1.21
C ASP A 596 -7.07 -7.85 0.85
N ASN A 597 -8.14 -7.99 0.06
CA ASN A 597 -8.59 -9.30 -0.41
C ASN A 597 -7.92 -9.63 -1.75
N HIS A 598 -7.72 -10.92 -1.99
CA HIS A 598 -7.04 -11.43 -3.19
C HIS A 598 -7.88 -12.48 -3.92
N ALA A 599 -7.94 -12.41 -5.25
CA ALA A 599 -8.58 -13.42 -6.09
C ALA A 599 -7.97 -13.44 -7.50
N TYR A 600 -8.36 -14.42 -8.31
CA TYR A 600 -8.12 -14.37 -9.75
C TYR A 600 -8.94 -13.25 -10.40
N ASP A 601 -10.25 -13.21 -10.10
CA ASP A 601 -11.17 -12.16 -10.53
C ASP A 601 -12.07 -11.64 -9.38
N GLY A 602 -12.34 -10.33 -9.36
CA GLY A 602 -13.26 -9.71 -8.41
C GLY A 602 -12.78 -9.84 -6.97
N ALA A 603 -11.61 -9.28 -6.64
CA ALA A 603 -10.95 -9.59 -5.37
C ALA A 603 -11.75 -9.18 -4.13
N ALA A 604 -12.50 -8.07 -4.18
CA ALA A 604 -13.47 -7.75 -3.13
C ALA A 604 -14.81 -8.46 -3.36
N ILE A 605 -15.39 -8.30 -4.55
CA ILE A 605 -16.70 -8.84 -4.89
C ILE A 605 -16.69 -9.40 -6.31
N TYR A 606 -17.04 -10.67 -6.45
CA TYR A 606 -17.40 -11.26 -7.73
C TYR A 606 -18.92 -11.45 -7.82
N ASN A 607 -19.52 -10.87 -8.84
CA ASN A 607 -20.97 -10.86 -9.05
C ASN A 607 -21.37 -11.53 -10.36
N LEU A 608 -21.97 -12.72 -10.25
CA LEU A 608 -22.47 -13.51 -11.37
C LEU A 608 -24.00 -13.51 -11.43
N GLU A 609 -24.54 -13.00 -12.54
CA GLU A 609 -25.99 -13.00 -12.82
C GLU A 609 -26.84 -12.40 -11.68
N SER A 610 -26.29 -11.42 -10.95
CA SER A 610 -26.98 -10.79 -9.82
C SER A 610 -26.94 -9.27 -9.82
N SER A 611 -27.99 -8.65 -9.30
CA SER A 611 -28.19 -7.18 -9.27
C SER A 611 -28.21 -6.67 -7.82
N PRO A 612 -27.10 -6.81 -7.07
CA PRO A 612 -27.02 -6.31 -5.71
C PRO A 612 -27.09 -4.77 -5.65
N GLN A 613 -27.40 -4.26 -4.46
CA GLN A 613 -27.18 -2.86 -4.10
C GLN A 613 -25.84 -2.77 -3.38
N ILE A 614 -24.89 -2.01 -3.92
CA ILE A 614 -23.56 -1.81 -3.36
C ILE A 614 -23.44 -0.33 -3.03
N THR A 615 -23.66 0.04 -1.77
CA THR A 615 -23.68 1.45 -1.35
C THR A 615 -22.92 1.74 -0.06
N ASP A 616 -22.37 2.94 0.07
CA ASP A 616 -21.65 3.39 1.27
C ASP A 616 -20.48 2.48 1.69
N ASN A 617 -19.93 1.64 0.80
CA ASN A 617 -18.83 0.75 1.13
C ASN A 617 -17.46 1.39 0.85
N THR A 618 -16.44 0.89 1.53
CA THR A 618 -15.03 1.22 1.31
C THR A 618 -14.29 0.00 0.77
N PHE A 619 -13.68 0.12 -0.40
CA PHE A 619 -12.87 -0.88 -1.07
C PHE A 619 -11.43 -0.38 -1.17
N THR A 620 -10.51 -0.98 -0.42
CA THR A 620 -9.11 -0.52 -0.38
C THR A 620 -8.14 -1.67 -0.65
N ASP A 621 -7.14 -1.44 -1.49
CA ASP A 621 -6.00 -2.36 -1.68
C ASP A 621 -6.41 -3.82 -1.98
N ASN A 622 -7.54 -4.03 -2.66
CA ASN A 622 -7.92 -5.36 -3.14
C ASN A 622 -7.19 -5.65 -4.45
N ASN A 623 -6.68 -6.87 -4.59
CA ASN A 623 -5.80 -7.26 -5.68
C ASN A 623 -6.36 -8.48 -6.44
N ALA A 624 -6.71 -8.26 -7.70
CA ALA A 624 -7.10 -9.34 -8.61
C ALA A 624 -5.94 -9.68 -9.56
N GLU A 625 -5.62 -10.96 -9.71
CA GLU A 625 -4.57 -11.39 -10.64
C GLU A 625 -4.89 -10.98 -12.08
N TYR A 626 -6.17 -10.96 -12.46
CA TYR A 626 -6.59 -10.66 -13.83
C TYR A 626 -7.64 -9.54 -13.91
N ASN A 627 -8.86 -9.70 -13.41
CA ASN A 627 -9.90 -8.66 -13.61
C ASN A 627 -10.61 -8.17 -12.34
N GLY A 628 -11.05 -6.91 -12.37
CA GLY A 628 -11.95 -6.33 -11.37
C GLY A 628 -11.28 -6.28 -10.00
N GLY A 629 -10.33 -5.36 -9.83
CA GLY A 629 -9.46 -5.32 -8.64
C GLY A 629 -10.26 -5.20 -7.34
N ALA A 630 -11.42 -4.53 -7.37
CA ALA A 630 -12.43 -4.68 -6.33
C ALA A 630 -13.62 -5.51 -6.80
N VAL A 631 -14.37 -5.03 -7.81
CA VAL A 631 -15.68 -5.56 -8.17
C VAL A 631 -15.69 -6.03 -9.62
N LEU A 632 -16.10 -7.27 -9.86
CA LEU A 632 -16.43 -7.77 -11.20
C LEU A 632 -17.91 -8.10 -11.28
N CYS A 633 -18.58 -7.59 -12.32
CA CYS A 633 -19.98 -7.88 -12.61
C CYS A 633 -20.17 -8.51 -14.00
N SER A 634 -20.86 -9.65 -14.04
CA SER A 634 -21.17 -10.38 -15.27
C SER A 634 -22.66 -10.67 -15.43
N GLY A 635 -23.24 -10.28 -16.57
CA GLY A 635 -24.61 -10.63 -16.96
C GLY A 635 -25.73 -10.06 -16.08
N ALA A 636 -25.56 -8.85 -15.53
CA ALA A 636 -26.48 -8.31 -14.53
C ALA A 636 -26.73 -6.78 -14.60
N ILE A 637 -27.40 -6.22 -13.59
CA ILE A 637 -27.69 -4.78 -13.47
C ILE A 637 -27.46 -4.29 -12.02
N PRO A 638 -26.22 -4.34 -11.50
CA PRO A 638 -25.91 -3.86 -10.17
C PRO A 638 -26.07 -2.33 -10.08
N GLN A 639 -26.45 -1.85 -8.90
CA GLN A 639 -26.40 -0.42 -8.57
C GLN A 639 -25.24 -0.17 -7.62
N ILE A 640 -24.28 0.65 -8.07
CA ILE A 640 -23.05 0.94 -7.35
C ILE A 640 -23.03 2.44 -7.10
N SER A 641 -23.33 2.85 -5.87
CA SER A 641 -23.36 4.28 -5.56
C SER A 641 -22.74 4.64 -4.23
N THR A 642 -22.23 5.85 -4.08
CA THR A 642 -21.74 6.37 -2.79
C THR A 642 -20.63 5.53 -2.14
N ASN A 643 -19.85 4.79 -2.93
CA ASN A 643 -18.72 4.00 -2.44
C ASN A 643 -17.38 4.72 -2.65
N SER A 644 -16.37 4.27 -1.90
CA SER A 644 -14.97 4.68 -2.07
C SER A 644 -14.13 3.50 -2.55
N PHE A 645 -13.45 3.64 -3.67
CA PHE A 645 -12.50 2.67 -4.24
C PHE A 645 -11.10 3.29 -4.26
N SER A 646 -10.18 2.79 -3.43
CA SER A 646 -8.82 3.30 -3.33
C SER A 646 -7.78 2.20 -3.50
N GLY A 647 -6.75 2.40 -4.33
CA GLY A 647 -5.60 1.49 -4.39
C GLY A 647 -5.92 0.06 -4.88
N ASN A 648 -7.09 -0.18 -5.47
CA ASN A 648 -7.43 -1.50 -5.97
C ASN A 648 -6.71 -1.76 -7.30
N GLU A 649 -6.26 -3.00 -7.48
CA GLU A 649 -5.39 -3.40 -8.60
C GLU A 649 -5.92 -4.63 -9.33
N ALA A 650 -5.88 -4.60 -10.66
CA ALA A 650 -6.15 -5.75 -11.51
C ALA A 650 -5.08 -5.91 -12.59
N GLY A 651 -4.63 -7.14 -12.86
CA GLY A 651 -3.62 -7.39 -13.89
C GLY A 651 -4.04 -7.07 -15.33
N ALA A 652 -5.35 -7.04 -15.64
CA ALA A 652 -5.87 -6.85 -16.99
C ALA A 652 -6.90 -5.71 -17.08
N ASP A 653 -8.08 -5.87 -16.48
CA ASP A 653 -9.21 -4.97 -16.75
C ASP A 653 -9.89 -4.49 -15.46
N GLY A 654 -10.12 -3.18 -15.37
CA GLY A 654 -10.92 -2.55 -14.31
C GLY A 654 -10.23 -2.63 -12.94
N GLY A 655 -9.34 -1.68 -12.65
CA GLY A 655 -8.59 -1.70 -11.39
C GLY A 655 -9.50 -1.60 -10.17
N ALA A 656 -10.64 -0.88 -10.27
CA ALA A 656 -11.71 -0.96 -9.30
C ALA A 656 -12.86 -1.86 -9.78
N ILE A 657 -13.46 -1.54 -10.94
CA ILE A 657 -14.68 -2.18 -11.41
C ILE A 657 -14.50 -2.70 -12.84
N LEU A 658 -14.87 -3.96 -13.06
CA LEU A 658 -15.10 -4.51 -14.41
C LEU A 658 -16.57 -4.86 -14.62
N GLY A 659 -17.14 -4.39 -15.73
CA GLY A 659 -18.40 -4.90 -16.29
C GLY A 659 -18.19 -5.73 -17.55
N VAL A 660 -18.77 -6.93 -17.59
CA VAL A 660 -18.81 -7.79 -18.78
C VAL A 660 -20.26 -8.17 -19.12
N GLU A 661 -20.69 -7.92 -20.36
CA GLU A 661 -22.04 -8.22 -20.86
C GLU A 661 -23.16 -7.76 -19.88
N THR A 662 -23.00 -6.57 -19.31
CA THR A 662 -23.80 -6.07 -18.17
C THR A 662 -24.34 -4.66 -18.43
N ILE A 663 -25.24 -4.18 -17.57
CA ILE A 663 -25.66 -2.77 -17.53
C ILE A 663 -25.23 -2.18 -16.19
N LEU A 664 -24.21 -1.32 -16.18
CA LEU A 664 -23.71 -0.72 -14.93
C LEU A 664 -24.30 0.67 -14.71
N GLN A 665 -24.79 0.89 -13.49
CA GLN A 665 -25.16 2.21 -12.97
C GLN A 665 -24.20 2.59 -11.85
N ILE A 666 -23.32 3.54 -12.13
CA ILE A 666 -22.24 3.95 -11.24
C ILE A 666 -22.44 5.44 -10.91
N THR A 667 -22.89 5.75 -9.70
CA THR A 667 -23.23 7.12 -9.32
C THR A 667 -22.65 7.58 -8.00
N GLU A 668 -22.17 8.81 -7.90
CA GLU A 668 -21.70 9.41 -6.64
C GLU A 668 -20.57 8.63 -5.93
N ASN A 669 -19.73 7.90 -6.66
CA ASN A 669 -18.58 7.17 -6.11
C ASN A 669 -17.27 7.98 -6.22
N VAL A 670 -16.28 7.58 -5.43
CA VAL A 670 -14.90 8.09 -5.49
C VAL A 670 -13.97 6.96 -5.89
N PHE A 671 -13.16 7.19 -6.93
CA PHE A 671 -12.14 6.27 -7.43
C PHE A 671 -10.77 6.94 -7.35
N ASN A 672 -9.93 6.48 -6.43
CA ASN A 672 -8.61 7.04 -6.18
C ASN A 672 -7.49 6.01 -6.38
N SER A 673 -6.48 6.34 -7.17
CA SER A 673 -5.26 5.52 -7.30
C SER A 673 -5.50 4.05 -7.64
N ASN A 674 -6.55 3.72 -8.38
CA ASN A 674 -6.79 2.34 -8.83
C ASN A 674 -5.98 2.08 -10.12
N SER A 675 -5.55 0.84 -10.31
CA SER A 675 -4.62 0.49 -11.38
C SER A 675 -5.00 -0.79 -12.13
N SER A 676 -4.85 -0.76 -13.47
CA SER A 676 -4.98 -1.95 -14.32
C SER A 676 -4.32 -1.74 -15.69
N ASN A 677 -4.38 -2.73 -16.60
CA ASN A 677 -3.96 -2.49 -17.99
C ASN A 677 -5.02 -1.71 -18.79
N HIS A 678 -6.31 -1.98 -18.61
CA HIS A 678 -7.40 -1.25 -19.26
C HIS A 678 -8.39 -0.74 -18.21
N GLY A 679 -8.57 0.59 -18.17
CA GLY A 679 -9.47 1.23 -17.21
C GLY A 679 -8.93 1.15 -15.78
N GLY A 680 -8.11 2.13 -15.39
CA GLY A 680 -7.48 2.13 -14.06
C GLY A 680 -8.52 2.11 -12.94
N ALA A 681 -9.65 2.79 -13.12
CA ALA A 681 -10.82 2.62 -12.27
C ALA A 681 -11.82 1.63 -12.86
N ILE A 682 -12.38 1.94 -14.04
CA ILE A 682 -13.50 1.20 -14.62
C ILE A 682 -13.14 0.68 -16.00
N SER A 683 -13.34 -0.62 -16.23
CA SER A 683 -13.35 -1.21 -17.56
C SER A 683 -14.74 -1.75 -17.91
N CYS A 684 -15.14 -1.58 -19.16
CA CYS A 684 -16.44 -2.01 -19.67
C CYS A 684 -16.25 -2.76 -20.97
N LEU A 685 -16.61 -4.04 -20.98
CA LEU A 685 -16.49 -4.94 -22.12
C LEU A 685 -17.89 -5.38 -22.56
N ASP A 686 -18.28 -5.00 -23.78
CA ASP A 686 -19.59 -5.33 -24.37
C ASP A 686 -20.77 -4.99 -23.43
N SER A 687 -20.68 -3.86 -22.72
CA SER A 687 -21.58 -3.45 -21.64
C SER A 687 -22.10 -2.03 -21.83
N ASP A 688 -23.36 -1.78 -21.44
CA ASP A 688 -23.91 -0.43 -21.40
C ASP A 688 -23.64 0.17 -20.01
N VAL A 689 -23.05 1.36 -19.95
CA VAL A 689 -22.64 1.96 -18.67
C VAL A 689 -23.12 3.39 -18.56
N THR A 690 -23.67 3.73 -17.40
CA THR A 690 -23.95 5.10 -16.98
C THR A 690 -23.06 5.45 -15.79
N VAL A 691 -22.21 6.45 -15.97
CA VAL A 691 -21.30 6.98 -14.97
C VAL A 691 -21.72 8.43 -14.69
N GLU A 692 -22.34 8.67 -13.54
CA GLU A 692 -22.92 9.98 -13.19
C GLU A 692 -22.41 10.52 -11.85
N SER A 693 -21.98 11.78 -11.80
CA SER A 693 -21.61 12.47 -10.54
C SER A 693 -20.51 11.77 -9.72
N ASN A 694 -19.54 11.12 -10.38
CA ASN A 694 -18.40 10.45 -9.72
C ASN A 694 -17.12 11.29 -9.75
N GLN A 695 -16.16 10.92 -8.90
CA GLN A 695 -14.81 11.49 -8.86
C GLN A 695 -13.77 10.42 -9.19
N PHE A 696 -12.90 10.72 -10.15
CA PHE A 696 -11.79 9.87 -10.58
C PHE A 696 -10.48 10.63 -10.39
N GLN A 697 -9.69 10.21 -9.41
CA GLN A 697 -8.41 10.84 -9.08
C GLN A 697 -7.25 9.86 -9.21
N ALA A 698 -6.18 10.28 -9.88
CA ALA A 698 -4.89 9.57 -9.89
C ALA A 698 -4.96 8.08 -10.31
N ASN A 699 -6.00 7.67 -11.06
CA ASN A 699 -6.09 6.29 -11.54
C ASN A 699 -5.15 6.08 -12.73
N THR A 700 -4.55 4.90 -12.81
CA THR A 700 -3.48 4.61 -13.77
C THR A 700 -3.77 3.38 -14.62
N SER A 701 -3.52 3.46 -15.93
CA SER A 701 -3.59 2.28 -16.79
C SER A 701 -2.76 2.40 -18.07
N MET A 702 -2.78 1.37 -18.93
CA MET A 702 -2.23 1.46 -20.29
C MET A 702 -3.21 2.13 -21.27
N GLU A 703 -4.51 1.92 -21.07
CA GLU A 703 -5.60 2.47 -21.87
C GLU A 703 -6.75 2.95 -20.98
N GLY A 704 -7.02 4.27 -20.99
CA GLY A 704 -8.07 4.88 -20.16
C GLY A 704 -7.68 4.93 -18.70
N GLY A 705 -6.97 5.99 -18.28
CA GLY A 705 -6.42 6.06 -16.92
C GLY A 705 -7.49 5.91 -15.84
N ALA A 706 -8.67 6.49 -16.06
CA ALA A 706 -9.87 6.24 -15.27
C ALA A 706 -10.76 5.18 -15.93
N ILE A 707 -11.23 5.43 -17.15
CA ILE A 707 -12.29 4.63 -17.79
C ILE A 707 -11.82 4.10 -19.14
N TYR A 708 -12.01 2.80 -19.34
CA TYR A 708 -11.89 2.13 -20.62
C TYR A 708 -13.25 1.57 -21.07
N GLY A 709 -13.77 2.08 -22.18
CA GLY A 709 -14.99 1.57 -22.82
C GLY A 709 -14.66 0.81 -24.10
N ASN A 710 -15.11 -0.45 -24.20
CA ASN A 710 -14.95 -1.28 -25.39
C ASN A 710 -16.29 -1.92 -25.77
N ASN A 711 -16.88 -1.38 -26.84
CA ASN A 711 -18.25 -1.65 -27.27
C ASN A 711 -19.33 -1.31 -26.22
N GLY A 712 -20.58 -1.18 -26.66
CA GLY A 712 -21.70 -0.74 -25.82
C GLY A 712 -21.88 0.78 -25.79
N ILE A 713 -22.95 1.23 -25.13
CA ILE A 713 -23.25 2.66 -24.95
C ILE A 713 -22.67 3.11 -23.60
N THR A 714 -21.82 4.13 -23.62
CA THR A 714 -21.28 4.72 -22.39
C THR A 714 -21.76 6.16 -22.24
N ILE A 715 -22.55 6.41 -21.19
CA ILE A 715 -23.00 7.73 -20.79
C ILE A 715 -22.14 8.18 -19.61
N ILE A 716 -21.48 9.32 -19.75
CA ILE A 716 -20.57 9.90 -18.75
C ILE A 716 -21.04 11.33 -18.50
N ASP A 717 -21.71 11.55 -17.38
CA ASP A 717 -22.33 12.83 -17.05
C ASP A 717 -21.91 13.37 -15.67
N ASP A 718 -21.64 14.66 -15.56
CA ASP A 718 -21.37 15.34 -14.28
C ASP A 718 -20.20 14.76 -13.45
N ASN A 719 -19.18 14.18 -14.09
CA ASN A 719 -18.04 13.59 -13.39
C ASN A 719 -16.82 14.53 -13.33
N ILE A 720 -15.94 14.26 -12.37
CA ILE A 720 -14.66 14.95 -12.21
C ILE A 720 -13.53 13.96 -12.43
N PHE A 721 -12.65 14.23 -13.39
CA PHE A 721 -11.45 13.46 -13.71
C PHE A 721 -10.21 14.30 -13.44
N THR A 722 -9.44 13.96 -12.43
CA THR A 722 -8.24 14.70 -12.02
C THR A 722 -7.02 13.81 -11.96
N GLU A 723 -5.91 14.24 -12.57
CA GLU A 723 -4.60 13.57 -12.44
C GLU A 723 -4.58 12.08 -12.87
N ASN A 724 -5.56 11.62 -13.66
CA ASN A 724 -5.54 10.25 -14.19
C ASN A 724 -4.48 10.13 -15.29
N ASN A 725 -3.86 8.95 -15.39
CA ASN A 725 -2.72 8.74 -16.27
C ASN A 725 -2.83 7.45 -17.08
N ALA A 726 -2.77 7.57 -18.41
CA ALA A 726 -2.59 6.44 -19.30
C ALA A 726 -1.96 6.85 -20.63
N PRO A 727 -1.07 6.04 -21.23
CA PRO A 727 -0.53 6.29 -22.56
C PRO A 727 -1.60 6.62 -23.61
N THR A 728 -2.76 5.98 -23.57
CA THR A 728 -3.86 6.26 -24.51
C THR A 728 -5.13 6.63 -23.74
N GLY A 729 -5.54 7.90 -23.84
CA GLY A 729 -6.69 8.43 -23.11
C GLY A 729 -6.39 8.59 -21.63
N GLY A 730 -5.73 9.69 -21.26
CA GLY A 730 -5.23 9.88 -19.89
C GLY A 730 -6.30 9.75 -18.82
N ALA A 731 -7.53 10.19 -19.09
CA ALA A 731 -8.71 9.85 -18.28
C ALA A 731 -9.55 8.76 -18.95
N ILE A 732 -9.96 8.95 -20.20
CA ILE A 732 -10.94 8.10 -20.87
C ILE A 732 -10.40 7.60 -22.21
N ARG A 733 -10.55 6.30 -22.43
CA ARG A 733 -10.34 5.64 -23.72
C ARG A 733 -11.64 4.99 -24.18
N SER A 734 -12.10 5.35 -25.39
CA SER A 734 -13.27 4.73 -26.02
C SER A 734 -12.88 3.97 -27.30
N HIS A 735 -13.09 2.65 -27.30
CA HIS A 735 -12.84 1.74 -28.42
C HIS A 735 -14.18 1.25 -28.98
N THR A 736 -14.54 1.70 -30.18
CA THR A 736 -15.78 1.29 -30.88
C THR A 736 -17.09 1.45 -30.09
N ALA A 737 -17.08 2.22 -29.00
CA ALA A 737 -18.24 2.49 -28.15
C ALA A 737 -18.95 3.78 -28.58
N GLU A 738 -20.27 3.81 -28.45
CA GLU A 738 -21.06 5.03 -28.60
C GLU A 738 -20.96 5.81 -27.28
N MET A 739 -20.47 7.05 -27.32
CA MET A 739 -20.17 7.85 -26.14
C MET A 739 -21.06 9.10 -26.07
N VAL A 740 -21.68 9.30 -24.91
CA VAL A 740 -22.33 10.58 -24.56
C VAL A 740 -21.60 11.13 -23.35
N ILE A 741 -20.74 12.13 -23.55
CA ILE A 741 -19.89 12.72 -22.52
C ILE A 741 -20.37 14.14 -22.26
N THR A 742 -21.04 14.36 -21.14
CA THR A 742 -21.72 15.63 -20.83
C THR A 742 -21.36 16.20 -19.47
N SER A 743 -21.24 17.53 -19.36
CA SER A 743 -21.12 18.21 -18.06
C SER A 743 -19.91 17.80 -17.20
N ASN A 744 -18.85 17.23 -17.78
CA ASN A 744 -17.71 16.72 -17.01
C ASN A 744 -16.58 17.73 -16.90
N THR A 745 -15.76 17.58 -15.85
CA THR A 745 -14.49 18.30 -15.67
C THR A 745 -13.31 17.34 -15.84
N PHE A 746 -12.39 17.66 -16.75
CA PHE A 746 -11.13 16.96 -16.97
C PHE A 746 -9.97 17.89 -16.66
N ASP A 747 -9.32 17.68 -15.51
CA ASP A 747 -8.26 18.55 -15.03
C ASP A 747 -6.95 17.80 -14.82
N ASN A 748 -5.86 18.28 -15.42
CA ASN A 748 -4.50 17.75 -15.20
C ASN A 748 -4.32 16.25 -15.47
N ASN A 749 -5.13 15.64 -16.36
CA ASN A 749 -4.92 14.24 -16.77
C ASN A 749 -3.76 14.14 -17.77
N THR A 750 -3.05 13.01 -17.76
CA THR A 750 -1.82 12.83 -18.53
C THR A 750 -1.90 11.60 -19.44
N GLY A 751 -1.42 11.75 -20.68
CA GLY A 751 -1.26 10.61 -21.59
C GLY A 751 -0.22 10.82 -22.67
N SER A 752 -0.11 9.86 -23.59
CA SER A 752 0.66 10.03 -24.83
C SER A 752 -0.24 10.53 -25.97
N ASN A 753 -1.47 10.00 -26.07
CA ASN A 753 -2.45 10.45 -27.06
C ASN A 753 -3.79 10.73 -26.38
N GLY A 754 -4.23 11.99 -26.39
CA GLY A 754 -5.42 12.42 -25.66
C GLY A 754 -5.11 12.53 -24.17
N GLY A 755 -4.63 13.68 -23.70
CA GLY A 755 -4.30 13.88 -22.28
C GLY A 755 -5.49 13.66 -21.36
N ALA A 756 -6.71 13.95 -21.83
CA ALA A 756 -7.95 13.57 -21.16
C ALA A 756 -8.67 12.44 -21.90
N PHE A 757 -9.00 12.64 -23.18
CA PHE A 757 -9.86 11.74 -23.94
C PHE A 757 -9.20 11.22 -25.21
N ASN A 758 -9.35 9.92 -25.46
CA ASN A 758 -8.96 9.27 -26.70
C ASN A 758 -10.11 8.45 -27.30
N GLY A 759 -10.55 8.84 -28.50
CA GLY A 759 -11.56 8.14 -29.29
C GLY A 759 -10.93 7.32 -30.42
N TRP A 760 -11.33 6.05 -30.54
CA TRP A 760 -10.85 5.14 -31.57
C TRP A 760 -12.04 4.41 -32.21
N PHE A 761 -12.38 4.82 -33.44
CA PHE A 761 -13.65 4.45 -34.07
C PHE A 761 -14.87 4.73 -33.18
N ALA A 762 -14.83 5.81 -32.40
CA ALA A 762 -15.92 6.22 -31.53
C ALA A 762 -16.92 7.11 -32.27
N GLU A 763 -18.19 7.02 -31.88
CA GLU A 763 -19.30 7.85 -32.35
C GLU A 763 -20.07 8.42 -31.15
N GLY A 764 -20.86 9.48 -31.36
CA GLY A 764 -21.61 10.16 -30.30
C GLY A 764 -21.25 11.63 -30.09
N THR A 765 -21.43 12.13 -28.87
CA THR A 765 -21.38 13.56 -28.53
C THR A 765 -20.51 13.81 -27.30
N ILE A 766 -19.68 14.85 -27.37
CA ILE A 766 -18.97 15.43 -26.24
C ILE A 766 -19.49 16.86 -26.08
N SER A 767 -20.27 17.12 -25.04
CA SER A 767 -20.83 18.46 -24.84
C SER A 767 -20.79 19.00 -23.42
N GLU A 768 -20.69 20.31 -23.29
CA GLU A 768 -20.77 20.99 -21.99
C GLU A 768 -19.66 20.57 -21.00
N ASN A 769 -18.49 20.14 -21.51
CA ASN A 769 -17.37 19.71 -20.68
C ASN A 769 -16.29 20.80 -20.56
N SER A 770 -15.53 20.76 -19.47
CA SER A 770 -14.32 21.57 -19.27
C SER A 770 -13.08 20.69 -19.29
N PHE A 771 -12.16 20.96 -20.21
CA PHE A 771 -10.84 20.32 -20.32
C PHE A 771 -9.75 21.34 -20.00
N SER A 772 -9.12 21.21 -18.82
CA SER A 772 -8.07 22.11 -18.34
C SER A 772 -6.78 21.40 -17.94
N GLY A 773 -5.63 21.97 -18.28
CA GLY A 773 -4.33 21.51 -17.77
C GLY A 773 -3.91 20.10 -18.21
N ASN A 774 -4.65 19.43 -19.10
CA ASN A 774 -4.35 18.06 -19.52
C ASN A 774 -3.10 18.03 -20.42
N GLN A 775 -2.31 16.96 -20.31
CA GLN A 775 -1.00 16.85 -20.93
C GLN A 775 -0.89 15.59 -21.79
N ALA A 776 -0.50 15.76 -23.06
CA ALA A 776 -0.14 14.69 -23.97
C ALA A 776 1.33 14.82 -24.39
N ILE A 777 2.14 13.79 -24.16
CA ILE A 777 3.52 13.76 -24.68
C ILE A 777 3.51 13.70 -26.22
N GLY A 778 2.52 13.01 -26.79
CA GLY A 778 2.28 12.89 -28.22
C GLY A 778 1.23 13.91 -28.69
N SER A 779 0.05 13.46 -29.10
CA SER A 779 -0.94 14.34 -29.77
C SER A 779 -2.24 14.47 -28.99
N GLY A 780 -2.93 15.60 -29.15
CA GLY A 780 -4.22 15.88 -28.51
C GLY A 780 -4.06 16.15 -27.03
N GLY A 781 -3.62 17.37 -26.67
CA GLY A 781 -3.35 17.70 -25.27
C GLY A 781 -4.55 17.49 -24.35
N ALA A 782 -5.77 17.78 -24.83
CA ALA A 782 -7.01 17.31 -24.20
C ALA A 782 -7.59 16.10 -24.93
N ILE A 783 -7.88 16.26 -26.22
CA ILE A 783 -8.72 15.34 -27.01
C ILE A 783 -7.93 14.82 -28.20
N PHE A 784 -7.91 13.50 -28.38
CA PHE A 784 -7.38 12.85 -29.58
C PHE A 784 -8.45 11.97 -30.22
N LEU A 785 -8.74 12.21 -31.51
CA LEU A 785 -9.74 11.44 -32.28
C LEU A 785 -9.06 10.70 -33.42
N PHE A 786 -9.17 9.38 -33.41
CA PHE A 786 -8.72 8.51 -34.49
C PHE A 786 -9.90 7.85 -35.16
N MET A 787 -10.11 8.17 -36.44
CA MET A 787 -11.22 7.64 -37.24
C MET A 787 -12.57 7.71 -36.50
N SER A 788 -12.80 8.82 -35.79
CA SER A 788 -13.94 9.02 -34.87
C SER A 788 -14.65 10.34 -35.19
N ASP A 789 -15.88 10.26 -35.69
CA ASP A 789 -16.62 11.41 -36.22
C ASP A 789 -17.63 11.93 -35.16
N LEU A 790 -17.09 12.44 -34.05
CA LEU A 790 -17.88 12.93 -32.91
C LEU A 790 -18.46 14.35 -33.13
N GLU A 791 -19.55 14.65 -32.45
CA GLU A 791 -20.05 16.03 -32.27
C GLU A 791 -19.49 16.63 -30.98
N LEU A 792 -18.72 17.72 -31.10
CA LEU A 792 -18.17 18.48 -29.98
C LEU A 792 -18.95 19.78 -29.84
N VAL A 793 -19.70 19.96 -28.75
CA VAL A 793 -20.63 21.10 -28.59
C VAL A 793 -20.47 21.79 -27.24
N ASN A 794 -20.40 23.12 -27.17
CA ASN A 794 -20.37 23.86 -25.89
C ASN A 794 -19.23 23.44 -24.93
N ASN A 795 -18.07 22.99 -25.41
CA ASN A 795 -16.96 22.63 -24.53
C ASN A 795 -15.98 23.81 -24.35
N LEU A 796 -15.41 23.89 -23.14
CA LEU A 796 -14.23 24.69 -22.85
C LEU A 796 -12.99 23.79 -22.92
N ILE A 797 -12.05 24.10 -23.81
CA ILE A 797 -10.79 23.35 -23.98
C ILE A 797 -9.65 24.35 -23.82
N ALA A 798 -9.09 24.43 -22.62
CA ALA A 798 -8.15 25.48 -22.26
C ALA A 798 -6.89 24.99 -21.54
N GLN A 799 -5.75 25.63 -21.82
CA GLN A 799 -4.49 25.37 -21.09
C GLN A 799 -3.99 23.92 -21.15
N ASN A 800 -4.39 23.17 -22.18
CA ASN A 800 -3.90 21.82 -22.39
C ASN A 800 -2.58 21.85 -23.18
N ASN A 801 -1.76 20.83 -23.03
CA ASN A 801 -0.43 20.75 -23.63
C ASN A 801 -0.28 19.47 -24.45
N GLY A 802 0.15 19.59 -25.71
CA GLY A 802 0.43 18.46 -26.60
C GLY A 802 1.71 18.69 -27.40
N ASN A 803 2.24 17.67 -28.07
CA ASN A 803 3.25 17.88 -29.13
C ASN A 803 2.59 18.26 -30.47
N SER A 804 1.39 17.75 -30.75
CA SER A 804 0.57 18.18 -31.89
C SER A 804 -0.90 18.27 -31.47
N GLY A 805 -1.62 19.32 -31.86
CA GLY A 805 -3.00 19.51 -31.42
C GLY A 805 -3.07 19.76 -29.91
N GLY A 806 -2.56 20.91 -29.46
CA GLY A 806 -2.48 21.26 -28.03
C GLY A 806 -3.82 21.16 -27.30
N GLY A 807 -4.92 21.54 -27.96
CA GLY A 807 -6.29 21.24 -27.50
C GLY A 807 -6.79 19.91 -28.09
N ILE A 808 -7.00 19.88 -29.40
CA ILE A 808 -7.61 18.77 -30.13
C ILE A 808 -6.67 18.29 -31.24
N TYR A 809 -6.54 16.98 -31.39
CA TYR A 809 -5.87 16.37 -32.54
C TYR A 809 -6.75 15.34 -33.25
N LEU A 810 -6.78 15.42 -34.58
CA LEU A 810 -7.62 14.61 -35.46
C LEU A 810 -6.74 13.79 -36.41
N LEU A 811 -7.03 12.49 -36.51
CA LEU A 811 -6.32 11.57 -37.39
C LEU A 811 -7.29 10.69 -38.16
N GLY A 812 -7.53 11.07 -39.42
CA GLY A 812 -8.54 10.48 -40.30
C GLY A 812 -9.95 10.61 -39.73
N ALA A 813 -10.28 11.72 -39.08
CA ALA A 813 -11.53 11.96 -38.36
C ALA A 813 -12.17 13.30 -38.79
N ASP A 814 -13.49 13.32 -38.96
CA ASP A 814 -14.24 14.44 -39.50
C ASP A 814 -15.30 14.97 -38.49
N PRO A 815 -14.89 15.41 -37.28
CA PRO A 815 -15.84 15.82 -36.25
C PRO A 815 -16.56 17.13 -36.61
N VAL A 816 -17.72 17.31 -35.97
CA VAL A 816 -18.50 18.54 -36.01
C VAL A 816 -18.28 19.31 -34.71
N ILE A 817 -17.72 20.51 -34.80
CA ILE A 817 -17.31 21.33 -33.65
C ILE A 817 -18.16 22.61 -33.64
N ILE A 818 -19.11 22.72 -32.71
CA ILE A 818 -20.07 23.84 -32.65
C ILE A 818 -20.01 24.53 -31.29
N ASN A 819 -19.87 25.86 -31.28
CA ASN A 819 -19.93 26.65 -30.05
C ASN A 819 -18.92 26.21 -28.98
N ASN A 820 -17.68 25.93 -29.35
CA ASN A 820 -16.62 25.59 -28.39
C ASN A 820 -15.68 26.79 -28.17
N THR A 821 -15.06 26.86 -27.00
CA THR A 821 -13.97 27.79 -26.69
C THR A 821 -12.67 27.00 -26.56
N ILE A 822 -11.78 27.09 -27.55
CA ILE A 822 -10.50 26.38 -27.62
C ILE A 822 -9.37 27.40 -27.49
N CYS A 823 -8.80 27.56 -26.29
CA CYS A 823 -7.92 28.69 -26.02
C CYS A 823 -6.74 28.41 -25.12
N ASN A 824 -5.65 29.17 -25.29
CA ASN A 824 -4.45 29.08 -24.46
C ASN A 824 -3.85 27.66 -24.36
N ASN A 825 -4.10 26.79 -25.34
CA ASN A 825 -3.49 25.48 -25.41
C ASN A 825 -2.09 25.58 -26.03
N THR A 826 -1.18 24.73 -25.57
CA THR A 826 0.22 24.73 -25.99
C THR A 826 0.53 23.50 -26.84
N SER A 827 1.29 23.71 -27.91
CA SER A 827 1.84 22.67 -28.77
C SER A 827 3.36 22.86 -28.88
N LEU A 828 4.15 21.78 -28.79
CA LEU A 828 5.59 21.83 -29.08
C LEU A 828 5.89 21.72 -30.59
N GLY A 829 4.98 21.13 -31.35
CA GLY A 829 5.00 20.97 -32.80
C GLY A 829 3.90 21.78 -33.45
N ASP A 830 3.01 21.13 -34.21
CA ASP A 830 2.02 21.80 -35.03
C ASP A 830 0.64 21.90 -34.34
N GLY A 831 -0.13 22.96 -34.62
CA GLY A 831 -1.51 23.13 -34.17
C GLY A 831 -1.70 23.24 -32.65
N GLY A 832 -1.57 24.44 -32.07
CA GLY A 832 -1.89 24.67 -30.66
C GLY A 832 -3.36 24.44 -30.32
N GLY A 833 -4.27 24.91 -31.17
CA GLY A 833 -5.71 24.72 -30.99
C GLY A 833 -6.16 23.35 -31.50
N ILE A 834 -6.32 23.25 -32.82
CA ILE A 834 -6.75 22.04 -33.54
C ILE A 834 -5.65 21.60 -34.52
N GLY A 835 -5.20 20.35 -34.43
CA GLY A 835 -4.34 19.71 -35.43
C GLY A 835 -5.09 18.66 -36.24
N SER A 836 -5.05 18.74 -37.57
CA SER A 836 -5.74 17.79 -38.46
C SER A 836 -4.76 17.09 -39.40
N ALA A 837 -4.81 15.77 -39.42
CA ALA A 837 -3.91 14.94 -40.21
C ALA A 837 -4.62 13.75 -40.88
N ASN A 838 -3.97 13.17 -41.89
CA ASN A 838 -4.41 11.98 -42.62
C ASN A 838 -5.78 12.14 -43.30
N GLY A 839 -6.05 13.33 -43.85
CA GLY A 839 -7.29 13.64 -44.55
C GLY A 839 -8.47 13.83 -43.61
N SER A 840 -8.23 14.48 -42.47
CA SER A 840 -9.27 14.88 -41.52
C SER A 840 -9.88 16.20 -41.96
N ASP A 841 -11.20 16.27 -42.07
CA ASP A 841 -11.95 17.39 -42.63
C ASP A 841 -13.01 17.96 -41.65
N PRO A 842 -12.61 18.49 -40.46
CA PRO A 842 -13.57 18.99 -39.47
C PRO A 842 -14.44 20.16 -39.98
N MET A 843 -15.67 20.19 -39.49
CA MET A 843 -16.61 21.31 -39.65
C MET A 843 -16.69 22.09 -38.34
N VAL A 844 -16.28 23.36 -38.35
CA VAL A 844 -16.24 24.24 -37.17
C VAL A 844 -17.22 25.40 -37.33
N MET A 845 -18.11 25.60 -36.37
CA MET A 845 -19.09 26.68 -36.41
C MET A 845 -19.19 27.39 -35.05
N ASN A 846 -19.42 28.71 -35.07
CA ASN A 846 -19.70 29.51 -33.87
C ASN A 846 -18.66 29.37 -32.75
N SER A 847 -17.39 29.05 -33.07
CA SER A 847 -16.40 28.69 -32.05
C SER A 847 -15.32 29.76 -31.93
N ILE A 848 -14.71 29.87 -30.73
CA ILE A 848 -13.56 30.72 -30.48
C ILE A 848 -12.31 29.83 -30.43
N ILE A 849 -11.32 30.13 -31.26
CA ILE A 849 -10.02 29.44 -31.32
C ILE A 849 -8.92 30.50 -31.20
N TYR A 850 -8.49 30.78 -29.97
CA TYR A 850 -7.72 31.98 -29.67
C TYR A 850 -6.59 31.77 -28.66
N GLY A 851 -5.44 32.42 -28.86
CA GLY A 851 -4.34 32.43 -27.89
C GLY A 851 -3.62 31.09 -27.73
N ASN A 852 -3.86 30.12 -28.62
CA ASN A 852 -3.11 28.85 -28.61
C ASN A 852 -1.70 29.06 -29.22
N SER A 853 -0.70 28.31 -28.78
CA SER A 853 0.67 28.45 -29.32
C SER A 853 0.81 27.81 -30.72
N ASN A 854 1.72 28.30 -31.56
CA ASN A 854 1.84 27.90 -32.97
C ASN A 854 0.55 28.21 -33.75
N ASP A 855 0.02 27.27 -34.53
CA ASP A 855 -1.18 27.50 -35.34
C ASP A 855 -2.45 27.29 -34.52
N GLN A 856 -3.45 28.17 -34.68
CA GLN A 856 -4.78 27.95 -34.10
C GLN A 856 -5.45 26.71 -34.71
N ILE A 857 -5.29 26.56 -36.02
CA ILE A 857 -5.72 25.39 -36.79
C ILE A 857 -4.56 24.99 -37.71
N TYR A 858 -4.06 23.78 -37.55
CA TYR A 858 -3.07 23.17 -38.43
C TYR A 858 -3.70 22.08 -39.30
N LEU A 859 -3.32 22.07 -40.58
CA LEU A 859 -3.74 21.08 -41.56
C LEU A 859 -2.52 20.47 -42.25
N ASP A 860 -2.49 19.14 -42.35
CA ASP A 860 -1.53 18.47 -43.23
C ASP A 860 -1.85 18.69 -44.72
N ALA A 861 -1.02 18.15 -45.60
CA ALA A 861 -1.14 18.39 -47.05
C ALA A 861 -2.43 17.85 -47.70
N ILE A 862 -3.20 17.02 -47.01
CA ILE A 862 -4.39 16.34 -47.54
C ILE A 862 -5.65 16.58 -46.69
N SER A 863 -5.54 17.32 -45.60
CA SER A 863 -6.63 17.66 -44.67
C SER A 863 -7.22 19.04 -44.99
N PHE A 864 -8.50 19.23 -44.70
CA PHE A 864 -9.22 20.48 -44.89
C PHE A 864 -9.91 20.90 -43.59
N CYS A 865 -10.31 22.16 -43.45
CA CYS A 865 -11.18 22.57 -42.35
C CYS A 865 -12.15 23.63 -42.85
N THR A 866 -13.44 23.40 -42.59
CA THR A 866 -14.48 24.40 -42.88
C THR A 866 -14.85 25.11 -41.59
N ALA A 867 -14.35 26.32 -41.39
CA ALA A 867 -14.73 27.17 -40.27
C ALA A 867 -15.65 28.31 -40.73
N VAL A 868 -16.82 28.47 -40.08
CA VAL A 868 -17.77 29.57 -40.34
C VAL A 868 -18.29 30.17 -39.05
N TYR A 869 -18.45 31.49 -39.02
CA TYR A 869 -18.84 32.23 -37.82
C TYR A 869 -17.92 31.93 -36.63
N CYS A 870 -16.62 31.79 -36.86
CA CYS A 870 -15.62 31.56 -35.82
C CYS A 870 -14.74 32.78 -35.59
N ASP A 871 -14.26 32.95 -34.36
CA ASP A 871 -13.15 33.86 -34.05
C ASP A 871 -11.85 33.06 -34.00
N VAL A 872 -10.93 33.33 -34.93
CA VAL A 872 -9.67 32.58 -35.06
C VAL A 872 -8.51 33.55 -35.05
N ASP A 873 -7.65 33.45 -34.04
CA ASP A 873 -6.46 34.31 -33.90
C ASP A 873 -5.52 34.17 -35.12
N GLY A 874 -5.21 35.28 -35.77
CA GLY A 874 -4.44 35.34 -37.02
C GLY A 874 -5.28 35.12 -38.29
N GLY A 875 -6.59 34.92 -38.11
CA GLY A 875 -7.62 34.86 -39.15
C GLY A 875 -7.77 33.51 -39.85
N TRP A 876 -8.99 33.22 -40.30
CA TRP A 876 -9.32 32.05 -41.12
C TRP A 876 -10.34 32.37 -42.20
N GLU A 877 -10.11 31.92 -43.43
CA GLU A 877 -11.06 32.16 -44.53
C GLU A 877 -12.38 31.42 -44.29
N GLY A 878 -13.49 32.15 -44.29
CA GLY A 878 -14.82 31.57 -44.10
C GLY A 878 -15.91 32.62 -43.96
N MET A 879 -17.17 32.20 -44.10
CA MET A 879 -18.31 33.09 -43.91
C MET A 879 -18.42 33.46 -42.43
N GLY A 880 -18.51 34.75 -42.12
CA GLY A 880 -18.76 35.22 -40.75
C GLY A 880 -17.57 35.12 -39.79
N ASN A 881 -16.41 34.65 -40.24
CA ASN A 881 -15.24 34.57 -39.38
C ASN A 881 -14.67 35.96 -39.06
N ILE A 882 -14.14 36.10 -37.85
CA ILE A 882 -13.45 37.29 -37.34
C ILE A 882 -12.04 36.91 -36.83
N ASP A 883 -11.22 37.93 -36.60
CA ASP A 883 -9.86 37.85 -36.05
C ASP A 883 -9.72 39.06 -35.11
N GLU A 884 -10.35 38.97 -33.95
CA GLU A 884 -10.37 40.03 -32.94
C GLU A 884 -10.04 39.44 -31.56
N ASP A 885 -9.69 40.26 -30.58
CA ASP A 885 -9.51 39.79 -29.19
C ASP A 885 -10.89 39.39 -28.61
N PRO A 886 -11.12 38.13 -28.19
CA PRO A 886 -12.38 37.70 -27.60
C PRO A 886 -12.75 38.48 -26.34
N ALA A 887 -11.77 39.14 -25.70
CA ALA A 887 -11.96 39.91 -24.48
C ALA A 887 -12.57 39.08 -23.35
N PHE A 888 -11.94 37.94 -23.05
CA PHE A 888 -12.25 37.09 -21.90
C PHE A 888 -12.05 37.84 -20.56
N LEU A 889 -12.81 37.47 -19.52
CA LEU A 889 -12.59 37.97 -18.15
C LEU A 889 -11.21 37.58 -17.59
N GLY A 890 -10.71 36.40 -17.97
CA GLY A 890 -9.36 35.93 -17.71
C GLY A 890 -9.34 34.60 -16.95
N ALA A 891 -8.36 33.74 -17.27
CA ALA A 891 -8.25 32.41 -16.70
C ALA A 891 -8.37 32.38 -15.15
N PRO A 892 -9.12 31.41 -14.59
CA PRO A 892 -9.81 30.30 -15.26
C PRO A 892 -11.18 30.67 -15.86
N ASP A 893 -11.59 31.95 -15.81
CA ASP A 893 -12.89 32.42 -16.29
C ASP A 893 -12.82 32.90 -17.75
N TYR A 894 -13.45 32.13 -18.65
CA TYR A 894 -13.47 32.38 -20.09
C TYR A 894 -14.78 32.98 -20.59
N HIS A 895 -15.59 33.56 -19.71
CA HIS A 895 -16.71 34.40 -20.13
C HIS A 895 -16.23 35.63 -20.89
N LEU A 896 -17.06 36.08 -21.83
CA LEU A 896 -16.83 37.29 -22.61
C LEU A 896 -17.19 38.53 -21.79
N THR A 897 -16.40 39.60 -21.95
CA THR A 897 -16.78 40.92 -21.42
C THR A 897 -17.91 41.57 -22.24
N ASP A 898 -18.61 42.54 -21.66
CA ASP A 898 -19.70 43.30 -22.30
C ASP A 898 -19.31 43.99 -23.63
N ASP A 899 -18.01 44.22 -23.86
CA ASP A 899 -17.47 44.90 -25.05
C ASP A 899 -16.87 43.90 -26.07
N SER A 900 -17.03 42.59 -25.85
CA SER A 900 -16.44 41.56 -26.70
C SER A 900 -16.99 41.58 -28.14
N PRO A 901 -16.12 41.43 -29.15
CA PRO A 901 -16.52 41.32 -30.56
C PRO A 901 -17.22 39.99 -30.88
N CYS A 902 -17.12 38.99 -29.99
CA CYS A 902 -17.74 37.68 -30.15
C CYS A 902 -19.23 37.67 -29.75
N LEU A 903 -19.72 38.73 -29.10
CA LEU A 903 -21.12 38.87 -28.71
C LEU A 903 -22.03 39.01 -29.92
N SER A 904 -23.03 38.13 -30.00
CA SER A 904 -24.04 38.04 -31.07
C SER A 904 -23.42 38.02 -32.47
N ALA A 905 -22.24 37.40 -32.59
CA ALA A 905 -21.47 37.32 -33.84
C ALA A 905 -21.56 35.94 -34.51
N GLY A 906 -22.13 34.95 -33.81
CA GLY A 906 -22.44 33.62 -34.33
C GLY A 906 -23.65 33.60 -35.25
N ASN A 907 -24.11 32.40 -35.58
CA ASN A 907 -25.28 32.18 -36.44
C ASN A 907 -26.11 30.98 -35.97
N THR A 908 -27.42 31.04 -36.18
CA THR A 908 -28.37 30.02 -35.67
C THR A 908 -28.29 28.69 -36.42
N PHE A 909 -28.10 28.71 -37.74
CA PHE A 909 -27.92 27.50 -38.55
C PHE A 909 -27.10 27.76 -39.81
N TYR A 910 -26.39 26.74 -40.29
CA TYR A 910 -25.60 26.75 -41.51
C TYR A 910 -25.85 25.48 -42.34
N GLU A 911 -25.93 25.61 -43.66
CA GLU A 911 -26.12 24.48 -44.58
C GLU A 911 -24.87 24.28 -45.44
N LEU A 912 -24.30 23.06 -45.42
CA LEU A 912 -23.14 22.69 -46.23
C LEU A 912 -23.31 21.27 -46.77
N GLY A 913 -23.11 21.09 -48.07
CA GLY A 913 -23.12 19.75 -48.68
C GLY A 913 -24.45 18.97 -48.59
N GLY A 914 -25.55 19.62 -48.17
CA GLY A 914 -26.83 18.97 -47.88
C GLY A 914 -27.05 18.61 -46.41
N ASN A 915 -26.06 18.85 -45.54
CA ASN A 915 -26.15 18.74 -44.09
C ASN A 915 -26.51 20.11 -43.48
N SER A 916 -27.20 20.10 -42.34
CA SER A 916 -27.56 21.30 -41.58
C SER A 916 -26.91 21.24 -40.20
N TYR A 917 -26.17 22.29 -39.86
CA TYR A 917 -25.48 22.48 -38.59
C TYR A 917 -26.20 23.60 -37.84
N SER A 918 -26.57 23.38 -36.59
CA SER A 918 -27.35 24.36 -35.80
C SER A 918 -26.63 24.68 -34.49
N ALA A 919 -26.73 25.93 -34.05
CA ALA A 919 -26.31 26.29 -32.70
C ALA A 919 -27.16 25.53 -31.66
N PRO A 920 -26.58 25.09 -30.54
CA PRO A 920 -27.32 24.43 -29.46
C PRO A 920 -28.35 25.39 -28.82
N GLU A 921 -29.38 24.86 -28.18
CA GLU A 921 -30.43 25.68 -27.54
C GLU A 921 -29.97 26.35 -26.23
N ILE A 922 -28.89 25.85 -25.63
CA ILE A 922 -28.28 26.35 -24.40
C ILE A 922 -26.76 26.48 -24.57
N ASP A 923 -26.11 27.23 -23.68
CA ASP A 923 -24.65 27.29 -23.55
C ASP A 923 -24.13 26.28 -22.50
N ILE A 924 -22.82 26.29 -22.21
CA ILE A 924 -22.19 25.40 -21.21
C ILE A 924 -22.73 25.56 -19.78
N GLU A 925 -23.37 26.68 -19.44
CA GLU A 925 -23.95 26.93 -18.12
C GLU A 925 -25.49 26.80 -18.11
N GLY A 926 -26.08 26.31 -19.20
CA GLY A 926 -27.52 26.18 -19.37
C GLY A 926 -28.26 27.47 -19.75
N ASN A 927 -27.55 28.56 -20.07
CA ASN A 927 -28.17 29.80 -20.51
C ASN A 927 -28.83 29.62 -21.89
N PRO A 928 -30.07 30.11 -22.11
CA PRO A 928 -30.73 30.00 -23.41
C PRO A 928 -29.95 30.68 -24.53
N ARG A 929 -29.75 30.02 -25.65
CA ARG A 929 -29.04 30.54 -26.83
C ARG A 929 -30.02 30.81 -27.98
N PRO A 930 -30.06 32.03 -28.56
CA PRO A 930 -29.26 33.19 -28.24
C PRO A 930 -29.78 34.00 -27.03
N ASN A 931 -28.88 34.67 -26.29
CA ASN A 931 -29.20 35.55 -25.16
C ASN A 931 -28.62 36.96 -25.39
N PRO A 932 -29.45 38.02 -25.46
CA PRO A 932 -30.90 38.05 -25.25
C PRO A 932 -31.70 37.47 -26.42
N ALA A 933 -32.82 36.80 -26.10
CA ALA A 933 -33.70 36.20 -27.11
C ALA A 933 -34.02 37.14 -28.29
N GLY A 934 -33.70 36.68 -29.51
CA GLY A 934 -33.89 37.42 -30.76
C GLY A 934 -32.63 38.13 -31.29
N SER A 935 -31.50 38.05 -30.58
CA SER A 935 -30.16 38.27 -31.16
C SER A 935 -29.71 37.07 -31.99
N ASP A 936 -28.52 37.16 -32.58
CA ASP A 936 -27.77 35.99 -33.04
C ASP A 936 -26.97 35.39 -31.86
N PRO A 937 -26.56 34.10 -31.91
CA PRO A 937 -25.78 33.47 -30.85
C PRO A 937 -24.40 34.12 -30.64
N ASP A 938 -23.88 34.05 -29.42
CA ASP A 938 -22.47 34.37 -29.16
C ASP A 938 -21.55 33.28 -29.75
N MET A 939 -20.34 33.66 -30.13
CA MET A 939 -19.30 32.67 -30.46
C MET A 939 -18.72 32.08 -29.16
N GLY A 940 -18.38 30.79 -29.19
CA GLY A 940 -17.79 30.08 -28.05
C GLY A 940 -18.81 29.34 -27.18
N ALA A 941 -18.29 28.78 -26.08
CA ALA A 941 -19.01 27.91 -25.16
C ALA A 941 -20.06 28.62 -24.29
N TYR A 942 -19.88 29.92 -24.07
CA TYR A 942 -20.72 30.75 -23.20
C TYR A 942 -21.63 31.67 -24.01
N GLU A 943 -22.77 32.02 -23.43
CA GLU A 943 -23.70 33.04 -23.92
C GLU A 943 -23.88 34.14 -22.84
N MET A 944 -24.19 35.36 -23.25
CA MET A 944 -24.40 36.49 -22.33
C MET A 944 -25.58 36.28 -21.37
N GLY A 945 -25.29 35.95 -20.13
CA GLY A 945 -26.29 35.89 -19.06
C GLY A 945 -25.70 35.41 -17.75
N PRO A 946 -26.36 35.67 -16.61
CA PRO A 946 -26.03 34.95 -15.39
C PRO A 946 -26.46 33.48 -15.55
N PRO A 947 -25.68 32.49 -15.07
CA PRO A 947 -25.98 31.07 -15.21
C PRO A 947 -27.46 30.73 -14.89
N VAL A 948 -28.19 30.13 -15.84
CA VAL A 948 -29.61 29.78 -15.70
C VAL A 948 -29.78 28.26 -15.60
N GLY A 949 -29.77 27.73 -14.37
CA GLY A 949 -30.49 26.48 -14.06
C GLY A 949 -29.68 25.19 -13.88
N VAL A 950 -28.77 25.17 -12.92
CA VAL A 950 -29.03 24.53 -11.62
C VAL A 950 -28.97 25.68 -10.62
N ALA A 951 -29.30 25.50 -9.34
CA ALA A 951 -28.88 26.50 -8.36
C ALA A 951 -27.43 26.88 -8.67
N ALA A 952 -27.06 28.16 -8.58
CA ALA A 952 -25.69 28.43 -8.21
C ALA A 952 -25.46 27.57 -6.96
N ARG A 953 -24.89 26.36 -7.12
CA ARG A 953 -23.81 25.98 -6.25
C ARG A 953 -22.90 27.16 -6.47
N GLU A 954 -22.93 28.07 -5.49
CA GLU A 954 -21.81 28.95 -5.28
C GLU A 954 -20.61 28.11 -5.71
N SER A 955 -19.75 28.62 -6.60
CA SER A 955 -18.36 28.30 -6.42
C SER A 955 -18.15 28.65 -4.97
N ALA A 956 -18.26 27.64 -4.10
CA ALA A 956 -18.03 27.79 -2.69
C ALA A 956 -16.58 28.16 -2.78
N GLU A 957 -16.28 29.47 -2.70
CA GLU A 957 -14.92 29.98 -2.76
C GLU A 957 -14.16 29.00 -1.89
N LEU A 958 -13.31 28.18 -2.54
CA LEU A 958 -12.70 27.06 -1.84
C LEU A 958 -12.03 27.71 -0.65
N PRO A 959 -12.37 27.29 0.58
CA PRO A 959 -11.98 28.04 1.74
C PRO A 959 -10.48 28.29 1.66
N ASP A 960 -10.05 29.54 1.69
CA ASP A 960 -8.65 29.91 1.44
C ASP A 960 -7.71 29.47 2.58
N ARG A 961 -8.25 28.80 3.61
CA ARG A 961 -7.53 28.15 4.70
C ARG A 961 -8.37 27.06 5.37
N TYR A 962 -7.68 26.12 6.02
CA TYR A 962 -8.31 25.20 6.97
C TYR A 962 -8.96 25.96 8.14
N SER A 963 -10.19 25.60 8.53
CA SER A 963 -10.87 26.19 9.70
C SER A 963 -11.74 25.16 10.42
N LEU A 964 -11.79 25.21 11.75
CA LEU A 964 -12.75 24.46 12.58
C LEU A 964 -13.71 25.42 13.28
N TYR A 965 -15.00 25.29 13.03
CA TYR A 965 -16.01 26.16 13.62
C TYR A 965 -16.50 25.63 14.97
N GLN A 966 -17.06 26.54 15.76
CA GLN A 966 -17.73 26.19 17.00
C GLN A 966 -19.03 25.46 16.67
N ASN A 967 -19.22 24.29 17.29
CA ASN A 967 -20.39 23.45 17.07
C ASN A 967 -21.69 24.21 17.37
N ALA A 968 -22.75 23.94 16.61
CA ALA A 968 -24.06 24.59 16.77
C ALA A 968 -25.20 23.56 16.74
N PRO A 969 -26.16 23.63 17.68
CA PRO A 969 -26.21 24.52 18.85
C PRO A 969 -25.12 24.18 19.90
N ASN A 970 -24.75 25.15 20.75
CA ASN A 970 -23.90 24.90 21.92
C ASN A 970 -24.25 25.89 23.05
N PRO A 971 -24.85 25.45 24.18
CA PRO A 971 -25.08 24.05 24.57
C PRO A 971 -26.10 23.31 23.68
N PHE A 972 -25.97 21.98 23.59
CA PHE A 972 -26.82 21.12 22.76
C PHE A 972 -27.56 20.04 23.57
N ASN A 973 -28.63 19.48 22.99
CA ASN A 973 -29.42 18.39 23.57
C ASN A 973 -30.23 17.60 22.51
N PRO A 974 -29.97 16.30 22.28
CA PRO A 974 -28.68 15.63 22.44
C PRO A 974 -27.79 15.79 21.20
N VAL A 975 -28.22 16.53 20.16
CA VAL A 975 -27.54 16.62 18.86
C VAL A 975 -26.95 18.01 18.61
N THR A 976 -25.74 18.07 18.04
CA THR A 976 -25.08 19.28 17.54
C THR A 976 -24.41 19.01 16.20
N VAL A 977 -24.11 20.05 15.43
CA VAL A 977 -23.31 19.99 14.21
C VAL A 977 -21.92 20.58 14.46
N ILE A 978 -20.87 19.91 13.98
CA ILE A 978 -19.48 20.35 13.95
C ILE A 978 -19.16 20.72 12.50
N SER A 979 -18.87 21.99 12.20
CA SER A 979 -18.56 22.44 10.85
C SER A 979 -17.06 22.76 10.70
N PHE A 980 -16.48 22.49 9.53
CA PHE A 980 -15.08 22.81 9.21
C PHE A 980 -14.87 23.08 7.71
N ASP A 981 -13.78 23.74 7.38
CA ASP A 981 -13.40 24.14 6.02
C ASP A 981 -12.06 23.51 5.63
N LEU A 982 -11.95 23.03 4.39
CA LEU A 982 -10.74 22.47 3.80
C LEU A 982 -10.39 23.20 2.48
N PRO A 983 -9.19 23.81 2.34
CA PRO A 983 -8.75 24.47 1.10
C PRO A 983 -8.43 23.49 -0.02
N VAL A 984 -8.03 22.27 0.33
CA VAL A 984 -7.72 21.15 -0.56
C VAL A 984 -8.33 19.89 0.02
N ALA A 985 -8.58 18.86 -0.80
CA ALA A 985 -9.02 17.57 -0.28
C ALA A 985 -8.02 17.07 0.77
N SER A 986 -8.51 16.49 1.86
CA SER A 986 -7.65 16.06 2.96
C SER A 986 -8.29 14.89 3.70
N PHE A 987 -7.45 13.94 4.13
CA PHE A 987 -7.85 12.97 5.13
C PHE A 987 -8.09 13.70 6.46
N VAL A 988 -9.32 13.60 6.99
CA VAL A 988 -9.76 14.28 8.20
C VAL A 988 -9.97 13.25 9.30
N GLU A 989 -9.32 13.46 10.44
CA GLU A 989 -9.63 12.76 11.69
C GLU A 989 -10.35 13.72 12.65
N LEU A 990 -11.60 13.41 12.98
CA LEU A 990 -12.41 14.15 13.94
C LEU A 990 -12.66 13.31 15.20
N GLU A 991 -12.01 13.68 16.29
CA GLU A 991 -12.10 12.98 17.57
C GLU A 991 -12.85 13.80 18.62
N VAL A 992 -13.49 13.11 19.56
CA VAL A 992 -14.18 13.73 20.70
C VAL A 992 -13.66 13.16 22.00
N PHE A 993 -13.30 14.01 22.95
CA PHE A 993 -12.77 13.67 24.26
C PHE A 993 -13.68 14.16 25.38
N ASP A 994 -13.76 13.40 26.47
CA ASP A 994 -14.28 13.92 27.73
C ASP A 994 -13.24 14.77 28.49
N ILE A 995 -13.64 15.43 29.57
CA ILE A 995 -12.75 16.31 30.36
C ILE A 995 -11.55 15.59 31.01
N SER A 996 -11.56 14.25 31.05
CA SER A 996 -10.44 13.46 31.58
C SER A 996 -9.39 13.13 30.52
N GLY A 997 -9.65 13.50 29.25
CA GLY A 997 -8.76 13.23 28.12
C GLY A 997 -9.01 11.86 27.47
N ARG A 998 -10.03 11.11 27.90
CA ARG A 998 -10.43 9.87 27.24
C ARG A 998 -11.12 10.19 25.92
N ASN A 999 -10.65 9.61 24.83
CA ASN A 999 -11.35 9.64 23.54
C ASN A 999 -12.66 8.82 23.68
N ILE A 1000 -13.78 9.43 23.35
CA ILE A 1000 -15.13 8.89 23.48
C ILE A 1000 -15.87 8.90 22.13
N GLY A 1001 -15.19 9.19 21.02
CA GLY A 1001 -15.85 9.56 19.76
C GLY A 1001 -15.34 8.84 18.52
N THR A 1002 -15.91 7.66 18.26
CA THR A 1002 -16.24 7.14 16.92
C THR A 1002 -17.70 6.65 16.85
N SER A 1003 -18.22 5.98 17.88
CA SER A 1003 -19.57 5.37 17.92
C SER A 1003 -20.76 6.29 18.24
N LEU A 1004 -20.56 7.61 18.37
CA LEU A 1004 -21.59 8.58 18.80
C LEU A 1004 -21.94 9.66 17.76
N CYS A 1005 -21.28 9.66 16.61
CA CYS A 1005 -21.70 10.49 15.48
C CYS A 1005 -22.74 9.70 14.68
N ALA A 1006 -23.91 10.29 14.47
CA ALA A 1006 -24.98 9.62 13.76
C ALA A 1006 -24.92 10.00 12.27
N TYR A 1007 -24.67 9.02 11.41
CA TYR A 1007 -24.95 9.14 9.97
C TYR A 1007 -26.47 9.20 9.80
N LEU A 1008 -27.00 10.37 9.46
CA LEU A 1008 -28.41 10.57 9.16
C LEU A 1008 -28.52 11.34 7.84
N GLY A 1009 -28.35 10.62 6.73
CA GLY A 1009 -29.04 10.76 5.44
C GLY A 1009 -29.18 12.13 4.74
N SER A 1010 -29.03 12.06 3.42
CA SER A 1010 -29.46 12.96 2.32
C SER A 1010 -28.53 14.08 1.83
N HIS A 1011 -27.42 14.40 2.51
CA HIS A 1011 -26.42 15.37 2.02
C HIS A 1011 -24.98 15.02 2.49
N GLY A 1012 -24.47 13.83 2.16
CA GLY A 1012 -23.02 13.54 2.12
C GLY A 1012 -22.21 13.73 3.41
N GLY A 1013 -22.62 13.14 4.54
CA GLY A 1013 -21.81 13.16 5.76
C GLY A 1013 -20.78 12.02 5.78
N LEU A 1014 -19.56 12.25 5.30
CA LEU A 1014 -18.45 11.28 5.34
C LEU A 1014 -18.09 10.82 6.78
N PRO A 1015 -17.39 9.67 6.94
CA PRO A 1015 -16.96 9.15 8.25
C PRO A 1015 -16.06 10.11 9.04
N LEU A 1016 -15.90 9.88 10.35
CA LEU A 1016 -15.05 10.68 11.24
C LEU A 1016 -13.54 10.55 10.97
N GLN A 1017 -13.14 9.53 10.21
CA GLN A 1017 -11.80 9.30 9.69
C GLN A 1017 -11.95 8.92 8.23
N SER A 1018 -11.85 9.89 7.33
CA SER A 1018 -12.03 9.67 5.90
C SER A 1018 -11.42 10.81 5.09
N TRP A 1019 -11.28 10.60 3.79
CA TRP A 1019 -10.98 11.65 2.84
C TRP A 1019 -12.19 12.55 2.65
N TYR A 1020 -12.04 13.84 2.95
CA TYR A 1020 -13.03 14.87 2.63
C TYR A 1020 -12.53 15.70 1.43
N PRO A 1021 -13.40 16.01 0.46
CA PRO A 1021 -13.02 16.89 -0.65
C PRO A 1021 -12.73 18.32 -0.17
N ALA A 1022 -12.10 19.15 -1.01
CA ALA A 1022 -11.94 20.57 -0.70
C ALA A 1022 -13.33 21.23 -0.57
N GLY A 1023 -13.54 22.08 0.44
CA GLY A 1023 -14.84 22.72 0.68
C GLY A 1023 -15.23 22.83 2.14
N LYS A 1024 -16.49 23.18 2.38
CA LYS A 1024 -17.08 23.29 3.73
C LYS A 1024 -17.83 22.01 4.06
N HIS A 1025 -17.62 21.51 5.27
CA HIS A 1025 -18.12 20.22 5.74
C HIS A 1025 -18.84 20.36 7.07
N GLU A 1026 -19.84 19.51 7.29
CA GLU A 1026 -20.62 19.45 8.53
C GLU A 1026 -20.78 18.01 9.01
N VAL A 1027 -20.44 17.76 10.28
CA VAL A 1027 -20.57 16.45 10.94
C VAL A 1027 -21.54 16.55 12.10
N THR A 1028 -22.55 15.68 12.13
CA THR A 1028 -23.56 15.65 13.20
C THR A 1028 -23.12 14.75 14.36
N PHE A 1029 -22.99 15.33 15.55
CA PHE A 1029 -22.64 14.63 16.79
C PHE A 1029 -23.88 14.38 17.66
N ASN A 1030 -24.12 13.13 18.06
CA ASN A 1030 -25.26 12.72 18.90
C ASN A 1030 -24.80 12.26 20.29
N GLY A 1031 -24.87 13.15 21.26
CA GLY A 1031 -24.50 12.90 22.65
C GLY A 1031 -25.56 12.16 23.49
N SER A 1032 -26.54 11.46 22.88
CA SER A 1032 -27.62 10.81 23.64
C SER A 1032 -27.13 9.77 24.66
N GLY A 1033 -26.05 9.04 24.33
CA GLY A 1033 -25.36 8.09 25.22
C GLY A 1033 -24.47 8.71 26.32
N LEU A 1034 -24.25 10.03 26.29
CA LEU A 1034 -23.29 10.72 27.16
C LEU A 1034 -23.93 11.42 28.36
N ALA A 1035 -23.17 11.65 29.44
CA ALA A 1035 -23.64 12.44 30.58
C ALA A 1035 -23.67 13.94 30.24
N SER A 1036 -24.51 14.75 30.91
CA SER A 1036 -24.39 16.21 30.75
C SER A 1036 -23.02 16.69 31.22
N GLY A 1037 -22.35 17.51 30.42
CA GLY A 1037 -20.96 17.85 30.67
C GLY A 1037 -20.32 18.67 29.55
N ILE A 1038 -19.03 18.95 29.73
CA ILE A 1038 -18.19 19.58 28.70
C ILE A 1038 -17.44 18.47 27.98
N TYR A 1039 -17.37 18.58 26.66
CA TYR A 1039 -16.62 17.71 25.78
C TYR A 1039 -15.69 18.56 24.90
N ILE A 1040 -14.58 17.98 24.49
CA ILE A 1040 -13.59 18.62 23.62
C ILE A 1040 -13.60 17.85 22.30
N TYR A 1041 -13.57 18.53 21.17
CA TYR A 1041 -13.43 17.87 19.87
C TYR A 1041 -12.22 18.44 19.13
N ARG A 1042 -11.49 17.56 18.47
CA ARG A 1042 -10.25 17.86 17.73
C ARG A 1042 -10.42 17.41 16.29
N ILE A 1043 -10.04 18.26 15.34
CA ILE A 1043 -9.86 17.90 13.94
C ILE A 1043 -8.37 17.85 13.62
N GLN A 1044 -7.95 16.85 12.85
CA GLN A 1044 -6.66 16.78 12.18
C GLN A 1044 -6.90 16.64 10.68
N ALA A 1045 -6.24 17.45 9.85
CA ALA A 1045 -6.30 17.36 8.39
C ALA A 1045 -4.91 17.68 7.81
N GLY A 1046 -4.14 16.65 7.44
CA GLY A 1046 -2.72 16.82 7.10
C GLY A 1046 -1.94 17.46 8.25
N SER A 1047 -1.32 18.63 8.01
CA SER A 1047 -0.62 19.41 9.06
C SER A 1047 -1.51 20.34 9.88
N PHE A 1048 -2.78 20.52 9.50
CA PHE A 1048 -3.73 21.36 10.23
C PHE A 1048 -4.32 20.60 11.42
N SER A 1049 -4.28 21.22 12.60
CA SER A 1049 -4.91 20.70 13.81
C SER A 1049 -5.68 21.81 14.52
N ALA A 1050 -6.92 21.56 14.90
CA ALA A 1050 -7.73 22.52 15.65
C ALA A 1050 -8.60 21.82 16.70
N VAL A 1051 -8.88 22.53 17.79
CA VAL A 1051 -9.61 22.00 18.94
C VAL A 1051 -10.67 23.00 19.39
N ASN A 1052 -11.88 22.52 19.61
CA ASN A 1052 -12.99 23.30 20.19
C ASN A 1052 -13.69 22.52 21.30
N LYS A 1053 -14.65 23.16 21.99
CA LYS A 1053 -15.39 22.55 23.10
C LYS A 1053 -16.89 22.61 22.87
N MET A 1054 -17.59 21.56 23.26
CA MET A 1054 -19.05 21.47 23.21
C MET A 1054 -19.65 21.17 24.59
N VAL A 1055 -20.87 21.64 24.84
CA VAL A 1055 -21.56 21.50 26.13
C VAL A 1055 -22.88 20.75 25.94
N LEU A 1056 -22.99 19.54 26.47
CA LEU A 1056 -24.21 18.74 26.45
C LEU A 1056 -25.05 19.03 27.70
N VAL A 1057 -26.32 19.39 27.53
CA VAL A 1057 -27.27 19.65 28.62
C VAL A 1057 -28.48 18.76 28.43
N LYS A 1058 -28.71 17.79 29.34
CA LYS A 1058 -29.89 16.91 29.31
C LYS A 1058 -31.08 17.55 30.01
#